data_AF-A0A927YN33-F1
#
_entry.id   AF-A0A927YN33-F1
#
_cell.length_a   1.000
_cell.length_b   1.000
_cell.length_c   1.000
_cell.angle_alpha   90.00
_cell.angle_beta   90.00
_cell.angle_gamma   90.00
#
_symmetry.space_group_name_H-M   'P 1'
#
loop_
_entity.id
_entity.type
_entity.pdbx_description
1 polymer ?
#
loop_
_entity_poly.entity_id
_entity_poly.type
_entity_poly.pdbx_seq_one_letter_code
_entity_poly.pdbx_strand_id
1 'polypeptide(L)'
;MKWKKYLYTLLVAASLSSAPATLVVNAASATVDTTSSKADKILTYSVPQDYKGLTVTIQVEKEGKYEAKVLNNGNTFACVQTDDKTLSCTASDIKRGTLEVQITNKDGSGSVPQVTATMKMASSTTSNSTDNISVGQDITDFKLYFIDNKLVGEWADTGVGNINAQVIDLNTSETIANVTASDENKFEVEIPTSTAQVIVNVVPSASSKVDGAAKTFTLDVPQSAQATVEFENITSTNKGVATVNTTFSDVYAVKAFCNDALVFSEDYKQPGSYTFEVPLSEEGENDIVFYVVDQSGNMYSTKKTLTLDTSGPLMTFDSNYDKITVGTTQYTISGKIEDCKDFSINGNPIAVSTDGSFSYDISLHEGANEFELLANDEAGNESTYTFTITYDENANKVNPLKVISMLAVVVGVGAYFYNKKKKAKASAEEVEEKSGIEFNDDDTVEEKSSAKSEKNLLTKLTSKEKKTSTPAKIEEKNGFNLKNIKKEHIKFACVMATIIYIFGIAMSFSPITSGSMEPTLMTGDLAVYNKFAYVARDIQRGDIVSFKLDGDRTIYSKRVIAIAGDTVEFQNGYVYVNGSKIDETAYLDASVETNCNKTFEVPAKCCFVLGDNREDSKDSRYFDNPYVSYKNVINRLMFTIPTHHIFG
;
A
#
# COMPACT_ATOMS: atom_id res chain seq x y z
N MET A 1 9.17 13.11 62.73
CA MET A 1 9.03 14.04 63.88
C MET A 1 9.12 15.48 63.37
N LYS A 2 8.42 16.44 63.98
CA LYS A 2 8.61 17.88 63.74
C LYS A 2 9.66 18.44 64.71
N TRP A 3 10.25 19.59 64.37
CA TRP A 3 10.56 20.81 65.17
C TRP A 3 11.53 21.67 64.30
N LYS A 4 11.28 22.95 63.94
CA LYS A 4 11.29 24.21 64.75
C LYS A 4 12.64 24.50 65.44
N LYS A 5 13.17 25.73 65.54
CA LYS A 5 12.96 27.07 64.92
C LYS A 5 13.95 28.07 65.59
N TYR A 6 14.54 29.05 64.89
CA TYR A 6 15.10 30.31 65.47
C TYR A 6 15.02 31.40 64.37
N LEU A 7 14.12 32.40 64.43
CA LEU A 7 14.21 33.75 65.08
C LEU A 7 15.27 34.66 64.39
N TYR A 8 14.94 35.70 63.60
CA TYR A 8 14.25 37.01 63.84
C TYR A 8 15.25 38.18 63.90
N THR A 9 14.98 39.47 63.56
CA THR A 9 13.97 40.20 62.74
C THR A 9 14.35 41.72 62.76
N LEU A 10 14.05 42.50 61.69
CA LEU A 10 13.96 43.99 61.51
C LEU A 10 14.69 44.48 60.23
N LEU A 11 14.34 45.58 59.53
CA LEU A 11 13.04 46.22 59.19
C LEU A 11 13.31 47.29 58.08
N VAL A 12 12.30 47.60 57.24
CA VAL A 12 12.15 48.78 56.33
C VAL A 12 12.99 48.88 55.05
N ALA A 13 12.29 49.25 53.97
CA ALA A 13 12.74 49.50 52.62
C ALA A 13 13.46 50.85 52.39
N ALA A 14 14.29 50.90 51.34
CA ALA A 14 14.51 52.09 50.52
C ALA A 14 14.84 51.64 49.08
N SER A 15 14.65 52.54 48.11
CA SER A 15 14.54 52.23 46.68
C SER A 15 15.78 52.60 45.84
N LEU A 16 15.73 52.20 44.56
CA LEU A 16 16.55 52.62 43.39
C LEU A 16 17.89 51.91 43.08
N SER A 17 17.96 51.46 41.82
CA SER A 17 19.14 51.47 40.94
C SER A 17 20.34 50.57 41.27
N SER A 18 20.22 49.27 40.97
CA SER A 18 21.37 48.44 40.59
C SER A 18 21.60 48.52 39.07
N ALA A 19 22.59 49.30 38.63
CA ALA A 19 23.15 49.11 37.29
C ALA A 19 23.79 47.70 37.20
N PRO A 20 23.74 47.02 36.05
CA PRO A 20 24.33 45.70 35.92
C PRO A 20 25.85 45.77 36.11
N ALA A 21 26.37 44.95 37.04
CA ALA A 21 27.80 44.81 37.24
C ALA A 21 28.42 44.11 36.03
N THR A 22 29.21 44.84 35.24
CA THR A 22 30.00 44.28 34.15
C THR A 22 31.01 43.29 34.72
N LEU A 23 30.93 42.00 34.37
CA LEU A 23 32.00 41.07 34.70
C LEU A 23 33.17 41.26 33.72
N VAL A 24 34.01 42.24 34.04
CA VAL A 24 35.31 42.41 33.40
C VAL A 24 36.26 41.41 34.04
N VAL A 25 36.73 40.42 33.28
CA VAL A 25 37.86 39.56 33.72
C VAL A 25 39.15 40.37 33.61
N ASN A 26 39.35 41.27 34.58
CA ASN A 26 40.57 42.06 34.75
C ASN A 26 41.50 41.41 35.80
N ALA A 27 42.14 40.31 35.43
CA ALA A 27 43.49 39.94 35.84
C ALA A 27 43.96 38.71 35.04
N ALA A 28 45.20 38.57 34.55
CA ALA A 28 46.47 39.08 35.09
C ALA A 28 46.74 40.58 34.93
N SER A 29 46.45 41.34 35.99
CA SER A 29 46.99 42.66 36.26
C SER A 29 48.23 42.48 37.14
N ALA A 30 49.34 42.08 36.52
CA ALA A 30 50.62 42.03 37.20
C ALA A 30 51.23 43.45 37.23
N THR A 31 51.26 44.06 38.41
CA THR A 31 52.09 45.25 38.65
C THR A 31 53.56 44.84 38.55
N VAL A 32 54.26 45.26 37.50
CA VAL A 32 55.71 45.11 37.37
C VAL A 32 56.37 46.46 37.60
N ASP A 33 57.38 46.45 38.47
CA ASP A 33 58.08 47.63 38.95
C ASP A 33 58.91 48.32 37.84
N THR A 34 59.03 49.64 37.94
CA THR A 34 59.58 50.52 36.90
C THR A 34 61.03 50.89 37.17
N THR A 35 61.98 50.23 36.48
CA THR A 35 63.33 50.79 36.29
C THR A 35 63.94 50.37 34.95
N SER A 36 63.93 51.26 33.95
CA SER A 36 65.11 51.65 33.15
C SER A 36 64.72 52.66 32.07
N SER A 37 65.71 53.34 31.49
CA SER A 37 65.55 54.47 30.60
C SER A 37 65.52 54.11 29.10
N LYS A 38 64.71 54.88 28.36
CA LYS A 38 64.89 55.19 26.92
C LYS A 38 64.66 54.07 25.88
N ALA A 39 64.15 52.90 26.25
CA ALA A 39 63.79 51.84 25.29
C ALA A 39 62.44 51.17 25.65
N ASP A 40 61.81 50.62 24.61
CA ASP A 40 60.70 49.65 24.54
C ASP A 40 59.98 49.25 25.83
N LYS A 41 58.64 49.37 25.82
CA LYS A 41 57.80 48.92 26.93
C LYS A 41 57.50 47.43 26.77
N ILE A 42 57.97 46.64 27.73
CA ILE A 42 57.74 45.18 27.77
C ILE A 42 56.71 44.88 28.86
N LEU A 43 55.70 44.09 28.50
CA LEU A 43 54.70 43.56 29.43
C LEU A 43 54.84 42.04 29.48
N THR A 44 54.98 41.46 30.66
CA THR A 44 55.23 40.02 30.83
C THR A 44 54.06 39.34 31.52
N TYR A 45 53.59 38.24 30.93
CA TYR A 45 52.43 37.47 31.38
C TYR A 45 52.82 35.99 31.56
N SER A 46 52.25 35.35 32.59
CA SER A 46 52.40 33.92 32.82
C SER A 46 51.29 33.16 32.08
N VAL A 47 51.67 32.26 31.19
CA VAL A 47 50.76 31.37 30.45
C VAL A 47 50.71 30.02 31.19
N PRO A 48 49.59 29.65 31.84
CA PRO A 48 49.56 28.52 32.76
C PRO A 48 49.58 27.13 32.08
N GLN A 49 49.16 27.05 30.82
CA GLN A 49 49.02 25.83 30.01
C GLN A 49 49.24 26.14 28.52
N ASP A 50 49.17 25.14 27.64
CA ASP A 50 49.22 25.38 26.19
C ASP A 50 47.86 25.92 25.67
N TYR A 51 47.90 26.78 24.65
CA TYR A 51 46.71 27.36 24.00
C TYR A 51 46.89 27.29 22.48
N LYS A 52 45.84 26.90 21.73
CA LYS A 52 45.89 26.84 20.27
C LYS A 52 45.99 28.22 19.61
N GLY A 53 45.47 29.26 20.28
CA GLY A 53 45.49 30.62 19.77
C GLY A 53 45.45 31.68 20.85
N LEU A 54 45.87 32.88 20.48
CA LEU A 54 45.85 34.10 21.28
C LEU A 54 45.55 35.30 20.38
N THR A 55 44.67 36.18 20.82
CA THR A 55 44.50 37.53 20.29
C THR A 55 44.89 38.54 21.36
N VAL A 56 45.82 39.46 21.09
CA VAL A 56 46.14 40.59 21.98
C VAL A 56 45.69 41.88 21.31
N THR A 57 44.87 42.66 22.01
CA THR A 57 44.54 44.04 21.65
C THR A 57 45.28 44.99 22.58
N ILE A 58 46.09 45.89 22.05
CA ILE A 58 46.89 46.86 22.77
C ILE A 58 46.31 48.25 22.50
N GLN A 59 45.81 48.92 23.53
CA GLN A 59 45.41 50.33 23.46
C GLN A 59 46.51 51.20 24.07
N VAL A 60 46.91 52.24 23.36
CA VAL A 60 47.86 53.26 23.82
C VAL A 60 47.12 54.56 24.16
N GLU A 61 47.50 55.22 25.26
CA GLU A 61 46.81 56.41 25.76
C GLU A 61 46.90 57.63 24.82
N LYS A 62 47.95 57.70 23.98
CA LYS A 62 48.24 58.83 23.10
C LYS A 62 48.48 58.38 21.66
N GLU A 63 47.92 59.14 20.72
CA GLU A 63 48.07 58.94 19.29
C GLU A 63 49.55 58.98 18.87
N GLY A 64 49.93 58.10 17.95
CA GLY A 64 51.31 58.00 17.46
C GLY A 64 51.53 56.70 16.68
N LYS A 65 52.74 56.53 16.14
CA LYS A 65 53.13 55.31 15.42
C LYS A 65 53.87 54.37 16.36
N TYR A 66 53.26 53.21 16.57
CA TYR A 66 53.80 52.20 17.46
C TYR A 66 53.97 50.88 16.68
N GLU A 67 55.02 50.15 17.02
CA GLU A 67 55.18 48.76 16.62
C GLU A 67 55.07 47.91 17.88
N ALA A 68 54.39 46.77 17.77
CA ALA A 68 54.37 45.80 18.86
C ALA A 68 54.58 44.39 18.31
N LYS A 69 55.06 43.52 19.18
CA LYS A 69 55.24 42.10 18.91
C LYS A 69 55.03 41.30 20.19
N VAL A 70 54.55 40.08 20.03
CA VAL A 70 54.32 39.12 21.10
C VAL A 70 55.34 38.00 20.99
N LEU A 71 56.01 37.68 22.08
CA LEU A 71 56.99 36.59 22.16
C LEU A 71 56.49 35.52 23.12
N ASN A 72 56.58 34.24 22.74
CA ASN A 72 56.29 33.11 23.62
C ASN A 72 57.31 32.00 23.39
N ASN A 73 58.08 31.69 24.43
CA ASN A 73 59.11 30.63 24.44
C ASN A 73 60.03 30.60 23.18
N GLY A 74 60.35 31.76 22.62
CA GLY A 74 61.23 31.92 21.43
C GLY A 74 60.50 32.21 20.10
N ASN A 75 59.20 31.93 20.00
CA ASN A 75 58.38 32.34 18.85
C ASN A 75 58.06 33.84 18.93
N THR A 76 58.01 34.54 17.79
CA THR A 76 57.69 35.97 17.70
C THR A 76 56.55 36.21 16.71
N PHE A 77 55.52 36.93 17.14
CA PHE A 77 54.32 37.28 16.37
C PHE A 77 54.21 38.81 16.28
N ALA A 78 54.05 39.35 15.08
CA ALA A 78 53.96 40.81 14.88
C ALA A 78 52.53 41.34 15.12
N CYS A 79 52.42 42.54 15.69
CA CYS A 79 51.16 43.26 15.80
C CYS A 79 50.97 44.23 14.63
N VAL A 80 49.73 44.37 14.18
CA VAL A 80 49.30 45.36 13.20
C VAL A 80 48.65 46.52 13.94
N GLN A 81 49.08 47.76 13.67
CA GLN A 81 48.39 48.95 14.15
C GLN A 81 47.09 49.12 13.35
N THR A 82 45.93 49.07 14.01
CA THR A 82 44.60 49.11 13.40
C THR A 82 44.01 50.52 13.34
N ASP A 83 44.44 51.39 14.26
CA ASP A 83 44.14 52.83 14.28
C ASP A 83 45.25 53.58 15.06
N ASP A 84 45.15 54.91 15.17
CA ASP A 84 46.17 55.76 15.80
C ASP A 84 46.41 55.47 17.31
N LYS A 85 45.54 54.67 17.95
CA LYS A 85 45.60 54.27 19.37
C LYS A 85 45.54 52.76 19.63
N THR A 86 45.30 51.92 18.62
CA THR A 86 45.07 50.48 18.80
C THR A 86 45.98 49.64 17.93
N LEU A 87 46.57 48.60 18.53
CA LEU A 87 47.29 47.54 17.82
C LEU A 87 46.63 46.19 18.13
N SER A 88 46.62 45.29 17.16
CA SER A 88 46.09 43.93 17.30
C SER A 88 47.09 42.90 16.78
N CYS A 89 47.21 41.77 17.46
CA CYS A 89 47.89 40.59 16.90
C CYS A 89 47.11 39.32 17.16
N THR A 90 47.30 38.36 16.27
CA THR A 90 46.94 36.96 16.47
C THR A 90 48.21 36.11 16.50
N ALA A 91 48.21 35.09 17.34
CA ALA A 91 49.32 34.16 17.53
C ALA A 91 48.76 32.75 17.75
N SER A 92 49.39 31.73 17.17
CA SER A 92 48.97 30.32 17.29
C SER A 92 49.96 29.49 18.11
N ASP A 93 49.51 28.32 18.58
CA ASP A 93 50.34 27.30 19.22
C ASP A 93 51.16 27.81 20.43
N ILE A 94 50.52 28.66 21.24
CA ILE A 94 51.09 29.24 22.45
C ILE A 94 51.41 28.14 23.46
N LYS A 95 52.63 28.16 23.98
CA LYS A 95 53.14 27.22 24.97
C LYS A 95 53.08 27.78 26.38
N ARG A 96 52.81 26.89 27.33
CA ARG A 96 52.97 27.13 28.76
C ARG A 96 54.33 27.76 29.05
N GLY A 97 54.36 28.81 29.88
CA GLY A 97 55.58 29.54 30.19
C GLY A 97 55.34 31.05 30.18
N THR A 98 56.26 31.79 29.59
CA THR A 98 56.25 33.25 29.61
C THR A 98 55.82 33.82 28.26
N LEU A 99 54.97 34.83 28.30
CA LEU A 99 54.51 35.62 27.16
C LEU A 99 54.95 37.07 27.36
N GLU A 100 55.69 37.63 26.41
CA GLU A 100 56.10 39.04 26.45
C GLU A 100 55.44 39.83 25.33
N VAL A 101 54.84 40.97 25.65
CA VAL A 101 54.39 41.95 24.67
C VAL A 101 55.39 43.11 24.67
N GLN A 102 56.18 43.24 23.61
CA GLN A 102 57.18 44.29 23.45
C GLN A 102 56.61 45.39 22.54
N ILE A 103 56.59 46.64 23.01
CA ILE A 103 55.98 47.79 22.33
C ILE A 103 57.05 48.89 22.15
N THR A 104 57.24 49.34 20.92
CA THR A 104 58.25 50.33 20.50
C THR A 104 57.56 51.55 19.91
N ASN A 105 57.98 52.75 20.31
CA ASN A 105 57.55 54.01 19.67
C ASN A 105 58.42 54.27 18.42
N LYS A 106 57.82 54.34 17.23
CA LYS A 106 58.53 54.55 15.95
C LYS A 106 58.82 56.03 15.66
N ASP A 107 58.16 56.97 16.34
CA ASP A 107 58.32 58.41 16.12
C ASP A 107 59.58 59.00 16.79
N GLY A 108 60.43 58.16 17.40
CA GLY A 108 61.81 58.47 17.76
C GLY A 108 62.03 59.46 18.92
N SER A 109 60.97 60.04 19.48
CA SER A 109 61.06 61.12 20.48
C SER A 109 60.08 60.95 21.66
N GLY A 110 60.12 59.83 22.36
CA GLY A 110 59.39 59.67 23.63
C GLY A 110 59.36 58.25 24.19
N SER A 111 59.12 58.14 25.50
CA SER A 111 58.72 56.87 26.13
C SER A 111 57.32 56.47 25.68
N VAL A 112 57.07 55.17 25.57
CA VAL A 112 55.71 54.65 25.35
C VAL A 112 54.81 55.07 26.55
N PRO A 113 53.59 55.59 26.32
CA PRO A 113 52.70 56.09 27.39
C PRO A 113 52.10 54.96 28.24
N GLN A 114 51.04 55.23 29.02
CA GLN A 114 50.20 54.15 29.56
C GLN A 114 49.65 53.33 28.39
N VAL A 115 49.61 52.00 28.57
CA VAL A 115 49.09 51.06 27.58
C VAL A 115 48.28 50.00 28.32
N THR A 116 47.17 49.58 27.72
CA THR A 116 46.32 48.49 28.21
C THR A 116 46.38 47.37 27.17
N ALA A 117 46.91 46.21 27.54
CA ALA A 117 46.91 45.03 26.69
C ALA A 117 45.86 44.03 27.20
N THR A 118 44.85 43.78 26.38
CA THR A 118 43.76 42.83 26.62
C THR A 118 44.04 41.56 25.84
N MET A 119 44.03 40.41 26.51
CA MET A 119 44.35 39.10 25.91
C MET A 119 43.14 38.18 25.89
N LYS A 120 42.88 37.56 24.74
CA LYS A 120 41.86 36.50 24.57
C LYS A 120 42.56 35.22 24.11
N MET A 121 42.58 34.20 24.96
CA MET A 121 43.25 32.92 24.71
C MET A 121 42.24 31.86 24.27
N ALA A 122 42.63 30.98 23.34
CA ALA A 122 41.85 29.81 22.90
C ALA A 122 42.54 28.53 23.39
N SER A 123 41.98 27.89 24.42
CA SER A 123 42.60 26.78 25.15
C SER A 123 42.91 25.56 24.28
N SER A 124 44.03 24.89 24.59
CA SER A 124 44.18 23.47 24.27
C SER A 124 43.79 22.65 25.50
N THR A 125 43.09 21.54 25.31
CA THR A 125 42.56 20.73 26.40
C THR A 125 43.65 19.92 27.10
N THR A 126 43.92 20.23 28.36
CA THR A 126 44.43 19.26 29.34
C THR A 126 43.72 19.49 30.68
N SER A 127 43.19 18.42 31.26
CA SER A 127 42.41 18.45 32.49
C SER A 127 43.30 18.34 33.73
N ASN A 128 42.89 19.00 34.83
CA ASN A 128 43.03 18.47 36.19
C ASN A 128 42.18 19.28 37.19
N SER A 129 41.68 18.60 38.22
CA SER A 129 40.69 19.09 39.18
C SER A 129 41.28 19.80 40.41
N THR A 130 40.50 20.68 41.04
CA THR A 130 40.13 20.55 42.47
C THR A 130 38.92 21.43 42.84
N ASP A 131 38.29 21.10 43.98
CA ASP A 131 37.17 21.76 44.69
C ASP A 131 35.71 21.48 44.25
N ASN A 132 34.87 21.30 45.27
CA ASN A 132 33.54 20.67 45.23
C ASN A 132 32.44 21.54 44.60
N ILE A 133 32.49 21.71 43.28
CA ILE A 133 31.34 22.12 42.46
C ILE A 133 31.18 21.05 41.37
N SER A 134 29.97 20.49 41.22
CA SER A 134 29.64 19.70 40.03
C SER A 134 29.53 20.60 38.81
N VAL A 135 30.67 20.93 38.22
CA VAL A 135 30.74 21.46 36.87
C VAL A 135 30.37 20.33 35.92
N GLY A 136 29.40 20.56 35.04
CA GLY A 136 29.07 19.62 33.96
C GLY A 136 30.27 19.42 33.03
N GLN A 137 30.40 18.23 32.47
CA GLN A 137 31.51 17.86 31.59
C GLN A 137 31.48 18.68 30.28
N ASP A 138 32.63 18.77 29.60
CA ASP A 138 32.70 19.32 28.25
C ASP A 138 31.74 18.55 27.33
N ILE A 139 31.01 19.26 26.46
CA ILE A 139 30.07 18.61 25.54
C ILE A 139 30.87 17.96 24.39
N THR A 140 31.21 16.69 24.57
CA THR A 140 32.00 15.90 23.61
C THR A 140 31.21 15.68 22.31
N ASP A 141 31.90 15.79 21.17
CA ASP A 141 31.35 15.60 19.81
C ASP A 141 30.11 16.44 19.48
N PHE A 142 29.92 17.58 20.14
CA PHE A 142 28.84 18.52 19.84
C PHE A 142 28.97 19.09 18.41
N LYS A 143 27.92 18.89 17.61
CA LYS A 143 27.79 19.36 16.22
C LYS A 143 26.64 20.36 16.11
N LEU A 144 26.79 21.31 15.20
CA LEU A 144 25.71 22.19 14.73
C LEU A 144 25.68 22.14 13.21
N TYR A 145 24.48 22.02 12.65
CA TYR A 145 24.22 22.08 11.21
C TYR A 145 22.76 22.47 10.99
N PHE A 146 22.40 22.82 9.76
CA PHE A 146 21.02 23.14 9.40
C PHE A 146 20.34 21.98 8.68
N ILE A 147 19.04 21.80 8.91
CA ILE A 147 18.14 21.00 8.06
C ILE A 147 17.05 21.97 7.57
N ASP A 148 17.08 22.31 6.29
CA ASP A 148 16.27 23.40 5.73
C ASP A 148 16.47 24.70 6.54
N ASN A 149 15.39 25.24 7.13
CA ASN A 149 15.45 26.41 8.01
C ASN A 149 15.58 26.07 9.50
N LYS A 150 15.80 24.80 9.88
CA LYS A 150 16.00 24.39 11.27
C LYS A 150 17.48 24.30 11.59
N LEU A 151 17.91 24.97 12.65
CA LEU A 151 19.20 24.71 13.29
C LEU A 151 19.08 23.45 14.15
N VAL A 152 19.96 22.49 13.93
CA VAL A 152 20.05 21.24 14.70
C VAL A 152 21.36 21.23 15.50
N GLY A 153 21.25 20.85 16.78
CA GLY A 153 22.40 20.59 17.64
C GLY A 153 22.36 19.17 18.19
N GLU A 154 23.43 18.39 17.98
CA GLU A 154 23.53 16.98 18.37
C GLU A 154 24.85 16.71 19.11
N TRP A 155 24.85 15.76 20.06
CA TRP A 155 26.04 15.30 20.76
C TRP A 155 26.03 13.79 21.03
N ALA A 156 27.21 13.19 21.17
CA ALA A 156 27.33 11.77 21.51
C ALA A 156 27.40 11.52 23.03
N ASP A 157 27.67 12.56 23.83
CA ASP A 157 28.05 12.44 25.23
C ASP A 157 26.85 12.24 26.18
N THR A 158 26.66 11.00 26.65
CA THR A 158 25.62 10.66 27.64
C THR A 158 25.95 11.11 29.07
N GLY A 159 27.17 11.59 29.34
CA GLY A 159 27.63 12.04 30.67
C GLY A 159 27.32 13.51 30.99
N VAL A 160 26.98 14.30 29.97
CA VAL A 160 26.68 15.74 30.09
C VAL A 160 25.35 16.00 30.81
N GLY A 161 24.38 15.08 30.67
CA GLY A 161 22.99 15.32 31.06
C GLY A 161 22.33 16.38 30.17
N ASN A 162 21.34 17.08 30.71
CA ASN A 162 20.60 18.11 29.95
C ASN A 162 21.54 19.24 29.49
N ILE A 163 21.25 19.80 28.30
CA ILE A 163 21.93 20.98 27.75
C ILE A 163 20.92 22.12 27.60
N ASN A 164 21.32 23.31 28.05
CA ASN A 164 20.63 24.55 27.72
C ASN A 164 21.27 25.14 26.45
N ALA A 165 20.46 25.40 25.43
CA ALA A 165 20.87 26.09 24.22
C ALA A 165 20.12 27.43 24.09
N GLN A 166 20.81 28.51 23.76
CA GLN A 166 20.23 29.80 23.43
C GLN A 166 20.66 30.18 22.02
N VAL A 167 19.69 30.47 21.16
CA VAL A 167 19.90 30.87 19.77
C VAL A 167 19.48 32.33 19.61
N ILE A 168 20.37 33.15 19.06
CA ILE A 168 20.22 34.62 18.93
C ILE A 168 20.44 34.99 17.47
N ASP A 169 19.57 35.82 16.89
CA ASP A 169 19.83 36.47 15.60
C ASP A 169 20.92 37.52 15.78
N LEU A 170 22.04 37.41 15.06
CA LEU A 170 23.15 38.34 15.23
C LEU A 170 22.81 39.77 14.78
N ASN A 171 21.97 39.92 13.75
CA ASN A 171 21.64 41.20 13.15
C ASN A 171 20.69 42.02 14.04
N THR A 172 19.71 41.37 14.66
CA THR A 172 18.75 42.04 15.57
C THR A 172 19.18 41.99 17.04
N SER A 173 20.10 41.08 17.40
CA SER A 173 20.44 40.71 18.78
C SER A 173 19.25 40.14 19.59
N GLU A 174 18.16 39.75 18.93
CA GLU A 174 17.00 39.13 19.58
C GLU A 174 17.21 37.62 19.77
N THR A 175 16.75 37.09 20.89
CA THR A 175 16.77 35.65 21.15
C THR A 175 15.66 34.97 20.35
N ILE A 176 16.05 34.14 19.37
CA ILE A 176 15.15 33.29 18.59
C ILE A 176 14.54 32.20 19.48
N ALA A 177 15.38 31.52 20.26
CA ALA A 177 14.93 30.45 21.15
C ALA A 177 15.84 30.28 22.38
N ASN A 178 15.24 29.78 23.47
CA ASN A 178 15.95 29.14 24.56
C ASN A 178 15.39 27.71 24.69
N VAL A 179 16.24 26.71 24.54
CA VAL A 179 15.90 25.29 24.60
C VAL A 179 16.59 24.66 25.80
N THR A 180 15.93 23.71 26.46
CA THR A 180 16.56 22.78 27.40
C THR A 180 16.30 21.38 26.88
N ALA A 181 17.34 20.74 26.35
CA ALA A 181 17.25 19.41 25.77
C ALA A 181 17.77 18.37 26.76
N SER A 182 16.94 17.37 27.04
CA SER A 182 17.25 16.23 27.92
C SER A 182 17.21 14.89 27.22
N ASP A 183 16.54 14.83 26.06
CA ASP A 183 16.12 13.59 25.42
C ASP A 183 16.86 13.47 24.07
N GLU A 184 17.20 12.23 23.68
CA GLU A 184 17.81 11.86 22.39
C GLU A 184 19.16 12.54 22.03
N ASN A 185 19.77 13.26 22.97
CA ASN A 185 21.00 14.06 22.76
C ASN A 185 20.92 15.04 21.57
N LYS A 186 19.73 15.63 21.35
CA LYS A 186 19.45 16.51 20.21
C LYS A 186 18.60 17.71 20.61
N PHE A 187 18.76 18.83 19.90
CA PHE A 187 17.76 19.90 19.84
C PHE A 187 17.55 20.39 18.41
N GLU A 188 16.34 20.92 18.14
CA GLU A 188 16.01 21.63 16.90
C GLU A 188 15.45 23.03 17.23
N VAL A 189 15.80 24.03 16.43
CA VAL A 189 15.24 25.39 16.50
C VAL A 189 14.92 25.86 15.10
N GLU A 190 13.66 26.26 14.86
CA GLU A 190 13.28 26.93 13.61
C GLU A 190 13.89 28.34 13.55
N ILE A 191 14.58 28.63 12.46
CA ILE A 191 15.23 29.92 12.21
C ILE A 191 14.36 30.74 11.25
N PRO A 192 14.07 32.01 11.56
CA PRO A 192 13.35 32.90 10.64
C PRO A 192 14.11 33.06 9.32
N THR A 193 13.39 33.06 8.20
CA THR A 193 13.99 33.17 6.85
C THR A 193 14.66 34.52 6.57
N SER A 194 14.49 35.52 7.44
CA SER A 194 15.18 36.81 7.40
C SER A 194 16.52 36.83 8.14
N THR A 195 16.81 35.81 8.96
CA THR A 195 18.04 35.73 9.76
C THR A 195 19.20 35.26 8.88
N ALA A 196 20.25 36.07 8.79
CA ALA A 196 21.45 35.74 8.00
C ALA A 196 22.56 35.08 8.82
N GLN A 197 22.65 35.37 10.13
CA GLN A 197 23.65 34.81 11.03
C GLN A 197 23.04 34.57 12.41
N VAL A 198 23.42 33.47 13.06
CA VAL A 198 23.00 33.13 14.43
C VAL A 198 24.20 32.96 15.37
N ILE A 199 24.04 33.43 16.60
CA ILE A 199 24.85 33.00 17.73
C ILE A 199 24.14 31.86 18.44
N VAL A 200 24.88 30.79 18.74
CA VAL A 200 24.39 29.64 19.51
C VAL A 200 25.24 29.49 20.77
N ASN A 201 24.66 29.75 21.94
CA ASN A 201 25.29 29.53 23.24
C ASN A 201 24.78 28.21 23.82
N VAL A 202 25.65 27.22 24.04
CA VAL A 202 25.29 25.95 24.70
C VAL A 202 26.04 25.74 25.99
N VAL A 203 25.35 25.25 27.02
CA VAL A 203 25.92 24.97 28.33
C VAL A 203 25.22 23.75 28.95
N PRO A 204 25.93 22.79 29.56
CA PRO A 204 25.29 21.76 30.37
C PRO A 204 24.40 22.42 31.43
N SER A 205 23.16 21.97 31.64
CA SER A 205 22.21 22.63 32.54
C SER A 205 22.74 22.73 33.98
N ALA A 206 23.57 21.75 34.41
CA ALA A 206 24.30 21.79 35.68
C ALA A 206 25.29 22.97 35.79
N SER A 207 25.95 23.34 34.67
CA SER A 207 26.89 24.45 34.56
C SER A 207 26.24 25.79 34.21
N SER A 208 24.92 25.84 33.97
CA SER A 208 24.22 27.05 33.49
C SER A 208 24.32 28.31 34.36
N LYS A 209 24.82 28.18 35.61
CA LYS A 209 25.06 29.29 36.55
C LYS A 209 26.54 29.64 36.72
N VAL A 210 27.44 28.94 36.01
CA VAL A 210 28.88 29.18 36.02
C VAL A 210 29.20 30.12 34.87
N ASP A 211 29.73 31.30 35.18
CA ASP A 211 30.08 32.27 34.14
C ASP A 211 31.23 31.74 33.26
N GLY A 212 31.15 32.02 31.96
CA GLY A 212 32.08 31.48 30.97
C GLY A 212 31.96 29.98 30.67
N ALA A 213 31.04 29.24 31.30
CA ALA A 213 30.83 27.81 31.01
C ALA A 213 30.01 27.54 29.73
N ALA A 214 29.41 28.57 29.14
CA ALA A 214 28.73 28.45 27.85
C ALA A 214 29.73 28.46 26.69
N LYS A 215 29.60 27.47 25.79
CA LYS A 215 30.32 27.42 24.52
C LYS A 215 29.52 28.19 23.47
N THR A 216 30.11 29.25 22.94
CA THR A 216 29.51 30.11 21.93
C THR A 216 29.97 29.72 20.53
N PHE A 217 29.01 29.57 19.61
CA PHE A 217 29.22 29.40 18.18
C PHE A 217 28.60 30.58 17.43
N THR A 218 29.14 30.89 16.26
CA THR A 218 28.56 31.85 15.31
C THR A 218 28.49 31.15 13.96
N LEU A 219 27.31 31.14 13.35
CA LEU A 219 27.02 30.41 12.11
C LEU A 219 26.34 31.35 11.11
N ASP A 220 26.76 31.28 9.86
CA ASP A 220 25.98 31.78 8.73
C ASP A 220 24.76 30.87 8.50
N VAL A 221 23.58 31.46 8.35
CA VAL A 221 22.36 30.72 7.99
C VAL A 221 22.38 30.48 6.49
N PRO A 222 22.43 29.22 6.03
CA PRO A 222 22.62 28.93 4.62
C PRO A 222 21.37 29.32 3.82
N GLN A 223 21.56 30.10 2.76
CA GLN A 223 20.46 30.73 2.01
C GLN A 223 19.77 29.76 1.05
N SER A 224 20.52 28.84 0.45
CA SER A 224 20.04 27.68 -0.30
C SER A 224 21.20 26.73 -0.58
N ALA A 225 20.92 25.46 -0.92
CA ALA A 225 21.90 24.66 -1.63
C ALA A 225 22.26 25.36 -2.96
N GLN A 226 23.52 25.26 -3.38
CA GLN A 226 23.94 25.57 -4.75
C GLN A 226 23.83 24.30 -5.61
N ALA A 227 22.65 23.69 -5.59
CA ALA A 227 22.31 22.47 -6.29
C ALA A 227 20.86 22.55 -6.79
N THR A 228 20.59 22.00 -7.98
CA THR A 228 19.23 21.78 -8.45
C THR A 228 18.84 20.34 -8.18
N VAL A 229 17.63 20.11 -7.69
CA VAL A 229 17.03 18.79 -7.46
C VAL A 229 15.64 18.81 -8.08
N GLU A 230 15.39 17.89 -9.00
CA GLU A 230 14.15 17.80 -9.76
C GLU A 230 13.67 16.35 -9.82
N PHE A 231 12.48 16.11 -9.26
CA PHE A 231 11.79 14.83 -9.42
C PHE A 231 11.15 14.75 -10.81
N GLU A 232 11.02 13.52 -11.34
CA GLU A 232 10.25 13.29 -12.55
C GLU A 232 8.80 13.79 -12.42
N ASN A 233 8.27 14.41 -13.47
CA ASN A 233 6.95 15.05 -13.46
C ASN A 233 5.80 14.04 -13.68
N ILE A 234 5.72 13.07 -12.77
CA ILE A 234 4.71 12.01 -12.70
C ILE A 234 4.02 12.03 -11.33
N THR A 235 2.81 11.49 -11.23
CA THR A 235 2.01 11.40 -9.99
C THR A 235 1.93 9.98 -9.44
N SER A 236 2.04 8.98 -10.33
CA SER A 236 2.15 7.56 -10.00
C SER A 236 3.26 6.89 -10.81
N THR A 237 3.68 5.70 -10.40
CA THR A 237 4.69 4.87 -11.06
C THR A 237 4.45 3.40 -10.72
N ASN A 238 4.71 2.49 -11.66
CA ASN A 238 4.80 1.06 -11.39
C ASN A 238 6.21 0.55 -11.08
N LYS A 239 7.20 1.43 -11.20
CA LYS A 239 8.56 1.17 -10.76
C LYS A 239 8.62 1.48 -9.26
N GLY A 240 9.10 0.54 -8.45
CA GLY A 240 9.35 0.73 -7.00
C GLY A 240 10.46 1.73 -6.65
N VAL A 241 10.73 2.70 -7.52
CA VAL A 241 11.71 3.77 -7.37
C VAL A 241 11.17 5.09 -7.94
N ALA A 242 11.55 6.21 -7.32
CA ALA A 242 11.38 7.55 -7.88
C ALA A 242 12.68 8.05 -8.52
N THR A 243 12.60 8.56 -9.75
CA THR A 243 13.72 9.19 -10.43
C THR A 243 13.95 10.61 -9.92
N VAL A 244 15.17 10.91 -9.46
CA VAL A 244 15.60 12.25 -9.04
C VAL A 244 16.79 12.71 -9.88
N ASN A 245 16.59 13.76 -10.66
CA ASN A 245 17.65 14.41 -11.43
C ASN A 245 18.25 15.56 -10.63
N THR A 246 19.57 15.66 -10.64
CA THR A 246 20.31 16.64 -9.86
C THR A 246 21.41 17.30 -10.66
N THR A 247 21.78 18.54 -10.31
CA THR A 247 23.03 19.16 -10.74
C THR A 247 23.68 19.87 -9.56
N PHE A 248 24.91 19.46 -9.24
CA PHE A 248 25.70 19.98 -8.13
C PHE A 248 26.74 20.96 -8.65
N SER A 249 26.78 22.17 -8.10
CA SER A 249 27.87 23.14 -8.38
C SER A 249 29.07 23.02 -7.44
N ASP A 250 28.91 22.30 -6.33
CA ASP A 250 29.93 22.01 -5.32
C ASP A 250 29.88 20.53 -4.91
N VAL A 251 30.63 20.13 -3.88
CA VAL A 251 30.71 18.77 -3.37
C VAL A 251 29.56 18.49 -2.38
N TYR A 252 28.63 17.59 -2.76
CA TYR A 252 27.47 17.21 -1.93
C TYR A 252 27.37 15.69 -1.78
N ALA A 253 27.03 15.24 -0.57
CA ALA A 253 26.48 13.90 -0.33
C ALA A 253 24.95 13.95 -0.48
N VAL A 254 24.28 12.80 -0.57
CA VAL A 254 22.81 12.75 -0.62
C VAL A 254 22.22 11.72 0.32
N LYS A 255 21.00 12.00 0.79
CA LYS A 255 20.16 11.11 1.60
C LYS A 255 18.72 11.24 1.11
N ALA A 256 18.00 10.15 0.92
CA ALA A 256 16.58 10.20 0.67
C ALA A 256 15.81 9.36 1.69
N PHE A 257 14.73 9.95 2.19
CA PHE A 257 13.79 9.31 3.09
C PHE A 257 12.48 9.07 2.34
N CYS A 258 11.82 7.96 2.64
CA CYS A 258 10.50 7.63 2.15
C CYS A 258 9.67 7.18 3.35
N ASN A 259 8.53 7.83 3.59
CA ASN A 259 7.66 7.60 4.76
C ASN A 259 8.47 7.62 6.08
N ASP A 260 9.26 8.70 6.26
CA ASP A 260 10.23 8.96 7.34
C ASP A 260 11.37 7.94 7.52
N ALA A 261 11.42 6.84 6.75
CA ALA A 261 12.51 5.87 6.77
C ALA A 261 13.65 6.26 5.81
N LEU A 262 14.91 6.14 6.24
CA LEU A 262 16.08 6.33 5.36
C LEU A 262 16.17 5.15 4.37
N VAL A 263 15.85 5.41 3.09
CA VAL A 263 15.84 4.39 2.02
C VAL A 263 17.04 4.46 1.09
N PHE A 264 17.70 5.61 0.99
CA PHE A 264 18.82 5.83 0.08
C PHE A 264 19.85 6.80 0.69
N SER A 265 21.14 6.54 0.46
CA SER A 265 22.19 7.52 0.72
C SER A 265 23.43 7.22 -0.13
N GLU A 266 24.11 8.27 -0.57
CA GLU A 266 25.39 8.22 -1.28
C GLU A 266 26.37 9.21 -0.65
N ASP A 267 27.64 8.81 -0.61
CA ASP A 267 28.75 9.66 -0.18
C ASP A 267 28.96 10.86 -1.12
N TYR A 268 29.79 11.80 -0.67
CA TYR A 268 30.11 13.05 -1.36
C TYR A 268 30.52 12.87 -2.84
N LYS A 269 29.66 13.35 -3.75
CA LYS A 269 29.90 13.46 -5.19
C LYS A 269 30.58 14.79 -5.51
N GLN A 270 31.39 14.81 -6.57
CA GLN A 270 31.99 16.02 -7.13
C GLN A 270 30.95 16.85 -7.91
N PRO A 271 31.22 18.13 -8.23
CA PRO A 271 30.34 18.92 -9.10
C PRO A 271 30.03 18.21 -10.42
N GLY A 272 28.77 18.28 -10.86
CA GLY A 272 28.27 17.54 -12.03
C GLY A 272 26.76 17.27 -11.96
N SER A 273 26.23 16.63 -13.00
CA SER A 273 24.82 16.21 -13.06
C SER A 273 24.70 14.71 -12.81
N TYR A 274 23.71 14.31 -12.00
CA TYR A 274 23.50 12.92 -11.60
C TYR A 274 22.00 12.59 -11.57
N THR A 275 21.67 11.35 -11.91
CA THR A 275 20.34 10.78 -11.72
C THR A 275 20.42 9.73 -10.62
N PHE A 276 19.49 9.78 -9.68
CA PHE A 276 19.35 8.82 -8.58
C PHE A 276 17.99 8.13 -8.65
N GLU A 277 17.95 6.87 -8.23
CA GLU A 277 16.72 6.09 -8.07
C GLU A 277 16.47 5.91 -6.57
N VAL A 278 15.43 6.54 -6.04
CA VAL A 278 15.07 6.49 -4.61
C VAL A 278 14.03 5.38 -4.42
N PRO A 279 14.30 4.32 -3.64
CA PRO A 279 13.34 3.26 -3.40
C PRO A 279 12.05 3.77 -2.75
N LEU A 280 10.92 3.22 -3.18
CA LEU A 280 9.61 3.42 -2.56
C LEU A 280 9.38 2.31 -1.52
N SER A 281 8.68 2.63 -0.43
CA SER A 281 8.60 1.75 0.75
C SER A 281 7.42 0.77 0.69
N GLU A 282 6.29 1.19 0.11
CA GLU A 282 5.04 0.43 0.10
C GLU A 282 4.16 0.76 -1.10
N GLU A 283 3.16 -0.09 -1.38
CA GLU A 283 2.12 0.18 -2.38
C GLU A 283 1.25 1.36 -1.93
N GLY A 284 0.85 2.23 -2.86
CA GLY A 284 0.09 3.44 -2.57
C GLY A 284 0.97 4.68 -2.39
N GLU A 285 0.51 5.62 -1.58
CA GLU A 285 1.12 6.95 -1.43
C GLU A 285 2.47 6.88 -0.67
N ASN A 286 3.54 7.38 -1.31
CA ASN A 286 4.87 7.47 -0.72
C ASN A 286 5.32 8.94 -0.65
N ASP A 287 5.58 9.43 0.56
CA ASP A 287 6.14 10.76 0.82
C ASP A 287 7.67 10.71 0.83
N ILE A 288 8.28 11.32 -0.17
CA ILE A 288 9.73 11.30 -0.41
C ILE A 288 10.34 12.64 0.00
N VAL A 289 11.41 12.59 0.78
CA VAL A 289 12.24 13.74 1.15
C VAL A 289 13.68 13.49 0.71
N PHE A 290 14.10 14.15 -0.37
CA PHE A 290 15.46 14.06 -0.89
C PHE A 290 16.31 15.21 -0.37
N TYR A 291 17.37 14.91 0.38
CA TYR A 291 18.32 15.86 0.92
C TYR A 291 19.64 15.85 0.14
N VAL A 292 20.09 17.03 -0.28
CA VAL A 292 21.51 17.27 -0.56
C VAL A 292 22.20 17.73 0.71
N VAL A 293 23.42 17.24 0.97
CA VAL A 293 24.17 17.48 2.21
C VAL A 293 25.53 18.08 1.88
N ASP A 294 25.80 19.29 2.37
CA ASP A 294 27.07 19.98 2.11
C ASP A 294 28.23 19.47 3.00
N GLN A 295 29.43 19.99 2.76
CA GLN A 295 30.64 19.60 3.51
C GLN A 295 30.65 20.06 4.98
N SER A 296 29.77 21.00 5.37
CA SER A 296 29.55 21.40 6.76
C SER A 296 28.48 20.54 7.45
N GLY A 297 27.80 19.68 6.69
CA GLY A 297 26.72 18.81 7.17
C GLY A 297 25.33 19.42 7.06
N ASN A 298 25.16 20.61 6.46
CA ASN A 298 23.84 21.19 6.28
C ASN A 298 23.07 20.43 5.21
N MET A 299 21.78 20.20 5.46
CA MET A 299 20.88 19.40 4.65
C MET A 299 19.80 20.30 4.05
N TYR A 300 19.55 20.17 2.75
CA TYR A 300 18.55 20.94 2.02
C TYR A 300 17.61 19.98 1.30
N SER A 301 16.31 20.04 1.61
CA SER A 301 15.32 19.10 1.12
C SER A 301 14.65 19.54 -0.18
N THR A 302 14.24 18.55 -0.96
CA THR A 302 13.21 18.67 -1.98
C THR A 302 12.24 17.51 -1.75
N LYS A 303 10.93 17.81 -1.77
CA LYS A 303 9.89 16.87 -1.37
C LYS A 303 9.00 16.50 -2.56
N LYS A 304 8.56 15.24 -2.59
CA LYS A 304 7.66 14.71 -3.61
C LYS A 304 6.82 13.59 -3.01
N THR A 305 5.50 13.73 -3.12
CA THR A 305 4.57 12.61 -2.94
C THR A 305 4.41 11.90 -4.27
N LEU A 306 4.48 10.57 -4.27
CA LEU A 306 4.39 9.72 -5.47
C LEU A 306 3.66 8.42 -5.12
N THR A 307 2.69 8.01 -5.94
CA THR A 307 1.97 6.75 -5.72
C THR A 307 2.70 5.58 -6.40
N LEU A 308 3.07 4.55 -5.65
CA LEU A 308 3.45 3.26 -6.20
C LEU A 308 2.19 2.47 -6.51
N ASP A 309 2.03 2.04 -7.75
CA ASP A 309 0.95 1.17 -8.19
C ASP A 309 1.50 0.13 -9.16
N THR A 310 1.51 -1.12 -8.72
CA THR A 310 2.02 -2.29 -9.45
C THR A 310 0.92 -3.13 -10.09
N SER A 311 -0.33 -2.68 -10.02
CA SER A 311 -1.50 -3.43 -10.46
C SER A 311 -1.95 -3.03 -11.86
N GLY A 312 -1.97 -3.97 -12.80
CA GLY A 312 -2.43 -3.71 -14.16
C GLY A 312 -3.94 -3.43 -14.28
N PRO A 313 -4.39 -2.62 -15.27
CA PRO A 313 -5.80 -2.36 -15.54
C PRO A 313 -6.65 -3.63 -15.59
N LEU A 314 -7.78 -3.67 -14.87
CA LEU A 314 -8.62 -4.87 -14.81
C LEU A 314 -9.68 -4.84 -15.91
N MET A 315 -9.48 -5.64 -16.96
CA MET A 315 -10.46 -5.86 -18.02
C MET A 315 -11.49 -6.94 -17.66
N THR A 316 -12.78 -6.60 -17.79
CA THR A 316 -13.91 -7.52 -17.70
C THR A 316 -14.79 -7.41 -18.94
N PHE A 317 -15.36 -8.53 -19.41
CA PHE A 317 -16.10 -8.60 -20.67
C PHE A 317 -17.54 -9.07 -20.46
N ASP A 318 -18.48 -8.48 -21.20
CA ASP A 318 -19.91 -8.83 -21.11
C ASP A 318 -20.20 -10.23 -21.67
N SER A 319 -19.27 -10.82 -22.41
CA SER A 319 -19.36 -12.14 -23.01
C SER A 319 -17.98 -12.75 -23.24
N ASN A 320 -17.92 -14.08 -23.39
CA ASN A 320 -16.70 -14.72 -23.87
C ASN A 320 -16.57 -14.49 -25.37
N TYR A 321 -15.49 -13.82 -25.78
CA TYR A 321 -15.17 -13.52 -27.17
C TYR A 321 -14.12 -14.47 -27.77
N ASP A 322 -13.47 -15.33 -26.97
CA ASP A 322 -12.45 -16.24 -27.48
C ASP A 322 -13.03 -17.52 -28.09
N LYS A 323 -12.53 -17.84 -29.29
CA LYS A 323 -12.85 -19.02 -30.12
C LYS A 323 -14.34 -19.19 -30.42
N ILE A 324 -15.12 -18.10 -30.38
CA ILE A 324 -16.52 -18.13 -30.81
C ILE A 324 -16.63 -18.16 -32.34
N THR A 325 -17.69 -18.76 -32.85
CA THR A 325 -18.05 -18.71 -34.27
C THR A 325 -19.33 -17.90 -34.42
N VAL A 326 -19.30 -16.89 -35.30
CA VAL A 326 -20.42 -15.98 -35.57
C VAL A 326 -20.82 -16.03 -37.03
N GLY A 327 -22.09 -15.75 -37.33
CA GLY A 327 -22.62 -15.74 -38.69
C GLY A 327 -22.89 -14.34 -39.24
N THR A 328 -22.17 -13.32 -38.75
CA THR A 328 -22.30 -11.90 -39.13
C THR A 328 -20.93 -11.28 -39.39
N THR A 329 -20.83 -10.40 -40.38
CA THR A 329 -19.61 -9.64 -40.74
C THR A 329 -19.30 -8.49 -39.78
N GLN A 330 -20.16 -8.24 -38.81
CA GLN A 330 -19.97 -7.28 -37.72
C GLN A 330 -20.28 -7.97 -36.40
N TYR A 331 -19.57 -7.54 -35.36
CA TYR A 331 -19.75 -8.01 -34.00
C TYR A 331 -19.37 -6.90 -33.02
N THR A 332 -20.02 -6.83 -31.86
CA THR A 332 -19.77 -5.80 -30.85
C THR A 332 -19.04 -6.44 -29.67
N ILE A 333 -17.89 -5.88 -29.32
CA ILE A 333 -17.14 -6.21 -28.10
C ILE A 333 -17.52 -5.15 -27.06
N SER A 334 -17.92 -5.57 -25.86
CA SER A 334 -18.24 -4.66 -24.76
C SER A 334 -17.82 -5.22 -23.41
N GLY A 335 -17.65 -4.33 -22.45
CA GLY A 335 -17.18 -4.69 -21.12
C GLY A 335 -16.85 -3.46 -20.29
N LYS A 336 -16.07 -3.69 -19.23
CA LYS A 336 -15.52 -2.64 -18.36
C LYS A 336 -14.02 -2.80 -18.20
N ILE A 337 -13.34 -1.67 -18.06
CA ILE A 337 -11.93 -1.60 -17.66
C ILE A 337 -11.87 -0.73 -16.40
N GLU A 338 -11.40 -1.31 -15.31
CA GLU A 338 -11.09 -0.59 -14.08
C GLU A 338 -9.61 -0.19 -14.12
N ASP A 339 -9.31 0.97 -13.52
CA ASP A 339 -8.00 1.63 -13.55
C ASP A 339 -7.39 1.77 -14.95
N CYS A 340 -8.02 2.59 -15.80
CA CYS A 340 -7.63 2.73 -17.21
C CYS A 340 -7.50 4.21 -17.60
N LYS A 341 -6.33 4.54 -18.14
CA LYS A 341 -6.01 5.81 -18.78
C LYS A 341 -6.13 5.72 -20.30
N ASP A 342 -5.46 4.73 -20.89
CA ASP A 342 -5.35 4.55 -22.35
C ASP A 342 -5.75 3.12 -22.75
N PHE A 343 -6.73 2.97 -23.64
CA PHE A 343 -7.20 1.67 -24.14
C PHE A 343 -7.19 1.61 -25.67
N SER A 344 -6.83 0.47 -26.25
CA SER A 344 -6.86 0.25 -27.70
C SER A 344 -7.21 -1.18 -28.10
N ILE A 345 -7.72 -1.32 -29.33
CA ILE A 345 -8.05 -2.60 -29.97
C ILE A 345 -7.30 -2.70 -31.30
N ASN A 346 -6.41 -3.69 -31.43
CA ASN A 346 -5.47 -3.83 -32.57
C ASN A 346 -4.71 -2.52 -32.86
N GLY A 347 -4.26 -1.83 -31.79
CA GLY A 347 -3.58 -0.53 -31.85
C GLY A 347 -4.46 0.69 -32.19
N ASN A 348 -5.77 0.53 -32.34
CA ASN A 348 -6.71 1.64 -32.55
C ASN A 348 -7.23 2.14 -31.19
N PRO A 349 -6.99 3.41 -30.80
CA PRO A 349 -7.44 3.93 -29.51
C PRO A 349 -8.97 3.93 -29.38
N ILE A 350 -9.48 3.40 -28.27
CA ILE A 350 -10.90 3.31 -27.95
C ILE A 350 -11.17 4.13 -26.69
N ALA A 351 -12.16 5.03 -26.76
CA ALA A 351 -12.58 5.80 -25.59
C ALA A 351 -13.32 4.91 -24.58
N VAL A 352 -12.87 4.92 -23.34
CA VAL A 352 -13.55 4.30 -22.20
C VAL A 352 -14.43 5.35 -21.51
N SER A 353 -15.62 4.95 -21.08
CA SER A 353 -16.56 5.82 -20.36
C SER A 353 -16.10 6.06 -18.92
N THR A 354 -16.60 7.12 -18.27
CA THR A 354 -16.24 7.47 -16.88
C THR A 354 -16.63 6.42 -15.83
N ASP A 355 -17.46 5.44 -16.18
CA ASP A 355 -17.81 4.28 -15.33
C ASP A 355 -17.01 3.01 -15.70
N GLY A 356 -15.92 3.16 -16.44
CA GLY A 356 -15.09 2.09 -16.97
C GLY A 356 -15.67 1.38 -18.20
N SER A 357 -16.91 1.67 -18.64
CA SER A 357 -17.55 0.90 -19.72
C SER A 357 -17.05 1.27 -21.11
N PHE A 358 -16.88 0.26 -21.97
CA PHE A 358 -16.56 0.44 -23.39
C PHE A 358 -17.45 -0.45 -24.27
N SER A 359 -17.62 -0.04 -25.52
CA SER A 359 -18.31 -0.81 -26.57
C SER A 359 -17.71 -0.46 -27.93
N TYR A 360 -17.34 -1.47 -28.71
CA TYR A 360 -16.68 -1.30 -30.00
C TYR A 360 -17.18 -2.30 -31.04
N ASP A 361 -17.59 -1.77 -32.20
CA ASP A 361 -18.04 -2.57 -33.34
C ASP A 361 -16.86 -2.94 -34.24
N ILE A 362 -16.52 -4.23 -34.26
CA ILE A 362 -15.49 -4.81 -35.13
C ILE A 362 -16.12 -5.32 -36.44
N SER A 363 -15.37 -5.15 -37.53
CA SER A 363 -15.66 -5.80 -38.81
C SER A 363 -14.86 -7.09 -38.92
N LEU A 364 -15.53 -8.16 -39.38
CA LEU A 364 -14.96 -9.51 -39.49
C LEU A 364 -14.81 -9.93 -40.96
N HIS A 365 -13.68 -10.56 -41.26
CA HIS A 365 -13.42 -11.26 -42.52
C HIS A 365 -13.74 -12.75 -42.37
N GLU A 366 -14.09 -13.42 -43.47
CA GLU A 366 -14.43 -14.86 -43.45
C GLU A 366 -13.23 -15.68 -42.94
N GLY A 367 -13.48 -16.60 -42.00
CA GLY A 367 -12.46 -17.33 -41.27
C GLY A 367 -12.12 -16.68 -39.92
N ALA A 368 -10.91 -16.94 -39.42
CA ALA A 368 -10.45 -16.48 -38.11
C ALA A 368 -9.99 -15.02 -38.15
N ASN A 369 -10.44 -14.23 -37.17
CA ASN A 369 -10.03 -12.84 -36.94
C ASN A 369 -9.43 -12.77 -35.53
N GLU A 370 -8.20 -12.27 -35.43
CA GLU A 370 -7.48 -12.13 -34.17
C GLU A 370 -7.61 -10.68 -33.66
N PHE A 371 -7.81 -10.56 -32.35
CA PHE A 371 -7.95 -9.28 -31.65
C PHE A 371 -7.02 -9.24 -30.45
N GLU A 372 -6.31 -8.13 -30.33
CA GLU A 372 -5.45 -7.75 -29.21
C GLU A 372 -6.04 -6.49 -28.58
N LEU A 373 -6.34 -6.59 -27.29
CA LEU A 373 -6.81 -5.50 -26.44
C LEU A 373 -5.68 -5.10 -25.52
N LEU A 374 -5.36 -3.80 -25.51
CA LEU A 374 -4.25 -3.24 -24.76
C LEU A 374 -4.77 -2.08 -23.90
N ALA A 375 -4.71 -2.24 -22.57
CA ALA A 375 -5.09 -1.22 -21.60
C ALA A 375 -3.87 -0.79 -20.77
N ASN A 376 -3.77 0.51 -20.47
CA ASN A 376 -2.72 1.10 -19.65
C ASN A 376 -3.34 2.05 -18.60
N ASP A 377 -2.76 2.13 -17.41
CA ASP A 377 -3.15 3.05 -16.33
C ASP A 377 -2.31 4.35 -16.31
N GLU A 378 -2.40 5.13 -15.23
CA GLU A 378 -1.55 6.31 -15.02
C GLU A 378 -0.11 5.97 -14.57
N ALA A 379 0.07 4.86 -13.85
CA ALA A 379 1.35 4.40 -13.30
C ALA A 379 2.30 3.77 -14.34
N GLY A 380 1.74 3.36 -15.48
CA GLY A 380 2.43 2.70 -16.59
C GLY A 380 2.33 1.17 -16.58
N ASN A 381 1.39 0.56 -15.85
CA ASN A 381 1.13 -0.87 -16.02
C ASN A 381 0.34 -1.13 -17.29
N GLU A 382 0.53 -2.32 -17.86
CA GLU A 382 -0.07 -2.75 -19.11
C GLU A 382 -0.82 -4.07 -18.89
N SER A 383 -2.07 -4.10 -19.34
CA SER A 383 -2.90 -5.31 -19.38
C SER A 383 -3.25 -5.64 -20.83
N THR A 384 -2.88 -6.86 -21.25
CA THR A 384 -3.07 -7.33 -22.63
C THR A 384 -4.00 -8.54 -22.67
N TYR A 385 -5.03 -8.50 -23.52
CA TYR A 385 -5.97 -9.59 -23.72
C TYR A 385 -6.13 -9.93 -25.21
N THR A 386 -5.82 -11.18 -25.58
CA THR A 386 -5.89 -11.65 -26.97
C THR A 386 -7.00 -12.69 -27.14
N PHE A 387 -7.78 -12.60 -28.21
CA PHE A 387 -8.82 -13.59 -28.54
C PHE A 387 -9.06 -13.73 -30.05
N THR A 388 -9.70 -14.83 -30.45
CA THR A 388 -10.04 -15.10 -31.86
C THR A 388 -11.55 -15.23 -32.07
N ILE A 389 -12.12 -14.44 -32.98
CA ILE A 389 -13.51 -14.61 -33.47
C ILE A 389 -13.48 -15.19 -34.87
N THR A 390 -14.15 -16.32 -35.07
CA THR A 390 -14.33 -16.91 -36.40
C THR A 390 -15.65 -16.44 -37.01
N TYR A 391 -15.60 -15.79 -38.18
CA TYR A 391 -16.80 -15.57 -38.99
C TYR A 391 -16.94 -16.73 -39.99
N ASP A 392 -18.10 -17.39 -39.98
CA ASP A 392 -18.49 -18.41 -40.96
C ASP A 392 -19.92 -18.10 -41.43
N GLU A 393 -20.06 -17.76 -42.72
CA GLU A 393 -21.36 -17.50 -43.35
C GLU A 393 -22.36 -18.68 -43.29
N ASN A 394 -21.88 -19.88 -42.95
CA ASN A 394 -22.68 -21.09 -42.76
C ASN A 394 -23.05 -21.40 -41.31
N ALA A 395 -22.47 -20.72 -40.31
CA ALA A 395 -22.70 -21.00 -38.89
C ALA A 395 -24.20 -20.91 -38.49
N ASN A 396 -24.95 -20.01 -39.14
CA ASN A 396 -26.39 -19.83 -38.95
C ASN A 396 -27.28 -20.72 -39.85
N LYS A 397 -26.71 -21.52 -40.77
CA LYS A 397 -27.45 -22.43 -41.65
C LYS A 397 -27.74 -23.75 -40.92
N VAL A 398 -28.87 -23.80 -40.20
CA VAL A 398 -29.31 -24.97 -39.42
C VAL A 398 -29.33 -26.24 -40.30
N ASN A 399 -28.46 -27.22 -40.00
CA ASN A 399 -28.38 -28.44 -40.79
C ASN A 399 -29.70 -29.24 -40.70
N PRO A 400 -30.41 -29.47 -41.82
CA PRO A 400 -31.74 -30.10 -41.81
C PRO A 400 -31.72 -31.54 -41.25
N LEU A 401 -30.60 -32.28 -41.38
CA LEU A 401 -30.49 -33.62 -40.77
C LEU A 401 -30.47 -33.56 -39.23
N LYS A 402 -29.86 -32.54 -38.62
CA LYS A 402 -29.86 -32.41 -37.15
C LYS A 402 -31.28 -32.11 -36.62
N VAL A 403 -32.05 -31.28 -37.33
CA VAL A 403 -33.46 -30.99 -36.98
C VAL A 403 -34.34 -32.25 -37.11
N ILE A 404 -34.16 -33.03 -38.18
CA ILE A 404 -34.87 -34.30 -38.37
C ILE A 404 -34.51 -35.32 -37.27
N SER A 405 -33.24 -35.38 -36.85
CA SER A 405 -32.81 -36.28 -35.76
C SER A 405 -33.41 -35.90 -34.39
N MET A 406 -33.51 -34.61 -34.06
CA MET A 406 -34.19 -34.16 -32.83
C MET A 406 -35.69 -34.47 -32.86
N LEU A 407 -36.37 -34.25 -34.00
CA LEU A 407 -37.77 -34.64 -34.17
C LEU A 407 -37.96 -36.16 -34.04
N ALA A 408 -37.06 -36.97 -34.59
CA ALA A 408 -37.12 -38.42 -34.48
C ALA A 408 -36.94 -38.91 -33.03
N VAL A 409 -36.07 -38.27 -32.23
CA VAL A 409 -35.92 -38.58 -30.79
C VAL A 409 -37.17 -38.17 -30.02
N VAL A 410 -37.75 -36.99 -30.26
CA VAL A 410 -38.99 -36.56 -29.58
C VAL A 410 -40.17 -37.49 -29.92
N VAL A 411 -40.31 -37.91 -31.18
CA VAL A 411 -41.33 -38.88 -31.61
C VAL A 411 -41.06 -40.27 -31.02
N GLY A 412 -39.80 -40.72 -30.99
CA GLY A 412 -39.40 -42.01 -30.39
C GLY A 412 -39.65 -42.08 -28.88
N VAL A 413 -39.33 -41.01 -28.15
CA VAL A 413 -39.60 -40.88 -26.71
C VAL A 413 -41.12 -40.80 -26.45
N GLY A 414 -41.86 -40.03 -27.26
CA GLY A 414 -43.33 -39.98 -27.21
C GLY A 414 -43.98 -41.36 -27.44
N ALA A 415 -43.52 -42.11 -28.44
CA ALA A 415 -43.97 -43.47 -28.73
C ALA A 415 -43.59 -44.46 -27.62
N TYR A 416 -42.40 -44.31 -27.02
CA TYR A 416 -41.97 -45.11 -25.87
C TYR A 416 -42.86 -44.89 -24.65
N PHE A 417 -43.16 -43.63 -24.28
CA PHE A 417 -44.08 -43.33 -23.19
C PHE A 417 -45.53 -43.73 -23.50
N TYR A 418 -45.99 -43.60 -24.75
CA TYR A 418 -47.31 -44.10 -25.17
C TYR A 418 -47.42 -45.62 -25.01
N ASN A 419 -46.43 -46.38 -25.48
CA ASN A 419 -46.38 -47.83 -25.32
C ASN A 419 -46.19 -48.27 -23.86
N LYS A 420 -45.41 -47.52 -23.06
CA LYS A 420 -45.29 -47.76 -21.61
C LYS A 420 -46.63 -47.54 -20.89
N LYS A 421 -47.38 -46.50 -21.26
CA LYS A 421 -48.73 -46.22 -20.72
C LYS A 421 -49.77 -47.26 -21.17
N LYS A 422 -49.64 -47.78 -22.40
CA LYS A 422 -50.46 -48.90 -22.90
C LYS A 422 -50.17 -50.22 -22.18
N LYS A 423 -48.89 -50.55 -21.91
CA LYS A 423 -48.50 -51.71 -21.09
C LYS A 423 -48.90 -51.57 -19.62
N ALA A 424 -48.76 -50.37 -19.03
CA ALA A 424 -49.20 -50.11 -17.66
C ALA A 424 -50.73 -50.26 -17.50
N LYS A 425 -51.53 -49.87 -18.50
CA LYS A 425 -52.98 -50.07 -18.48
C LYS A 425 -53.40 -51.53 -18.71
N ALA A 426 -52.60 -52.32 -19.41
CA ALA A 426 -52.83 -53.75 -19.62
C ALA A 426 -52.39 -54.64 -18.43
N SER A 427 -51.71 -54.09 -17.43
CA SER A 427 -51.18 -54.81 -16.27
C SER A 427 -51.89 -54.46 -14.96
N ALA A 428 -53.01 -53.73 -15.03
CA ALA A 428 -53.72 -53.17 -13.86
C ALA A 428 -55.16 -53.70 -13.73
N GLU A 429 -55.52 -54.75 -14.47
CA GLU A 429 -56.89 -55.31 -14.52
C GLU A 429 -56.88 -56.85 -14.39
N GLU A 430 -55.80 -57.44 -13.86
CA GLU A 430 -55.65 -58.89 -13.65
C GLU A 430 -54.82 -59.22 -12.40
N VAL A 431 -55.21 -58.68 -11.23
CA VAL A 431 -54.75 -59.14 -9.91
C VAL A 431 -55.90 -59.11 -8.90
N GLU A 432 -56.91 -59.95 -9.13
CA GLU A 432 -57.75 -60.48 -8.05
C GLU A 432 -58.36 -61.82 -8.52
N GLU A 433 -57.69 -62.94 -8.21
CA GLU A 433 -58.28 -64.11 -7.55
C GLU A 433 -57.30 -65.31 -7.46
N LYS A 434 -57.02 -65.72 -6.21
CA LYS A 434 -56.52 -67.03 -5.75
C LYS A 434 -55.15 -67.56 -6.21
N SER A 435 -54.19 -67.40 -5.31
CA SER A 435 -53.17 -68.43 -5.02
C SER A 435 -53.83 -69.69 -4.41
N GLY A 436 -53.55 -70.86 -4.97
CA GLY A 436 -54.02 -72.15 -4.45
C GLY A 436 -53.44 -73.32 -5.25
N ILE A 437 -52.20 -73.69 -4.94
CA ILE A 437 -51.53 -74.89 -5.50
C ILE A 437 -51.77 -76.04 -4.54
N GLU A 438 -52.26 -77.19 -5.02
CA GLU A 438 -51.60 -78.48 -4.75
C GLU A 438 -52.10 -79.66 -5.64
N PHE A 439 -51.11 -80.49 -6.01
CA PHE A 439 -51.12 -81.89 -6.49
C PHE A 439 -51.82 -82.32 -7.82
N ASN A 440 -50.92 -82.52 -8.80
CA ASN A 440 -50.67 -83.72 -9.62
C ASN A 440 -51.66 -84.27 -10.67
N ASP A 441 -51.03 -84.63 -11.81
CA ASP A 441 -51.24 -85.78 -12.71
C ASP A 441 -52.70 -86.11 -13.11
N ASP A 442 -53.11 -86.16 -14.39
CA ASP A 442 -52.46 -86.84 -15.52
C ASP A 442 -53.29 -86.64 -16.81
N ASP A 443 -52.71 -87.03 -17.94
CA ASP A 443 -53.33 -87.58 -19.16
C ASP A 443 -54.53 -86.90 -19.89
N THR A 444 -54.18 -86.32 -21.05
CA THR A 444 -54.72 -86.65 -22.40
C THR A 444 -56.14 -86.27 -22.88
N VAL A 445 -56.13 -85.52 -24.00
CA VAL A 445 -56.75 -85.87 -25.32
C VAL A 445 -58.23 -85.53 -25.60
N GLU A 446 -58.42 -84.89 -26.77
CA GLU A 446 -59.65 -84.81 -27.62
C GLU A 446 -60.93 -84.12 -27.05
N GLU A 447 -61.82 -83.54 -27.87
CA GLU A 447 -61.71 -82.95 -29.21
C GLU A 447 -62.90 -82.00 -29.47
N LYS A 448 -62.82 -81.22 -30.55
CA LYS A 448 -63.95 -80.74 -31.39
C LYS A 448 -65.14 -79.96 -30.79
N SER A 449 -65.35 -78.80 -31.43
CA SER A 449 -66.65 -78.28 -31.91
C SER A 449 -67.60 -77.68 -30.84
N SER A 450 -68.55 -76.81 -31.18
CA SER A 450 -68.71 -75.86 -32.29
C SER A 450 -69.90 -74.94 -32.00
N ALA A 451 -69.97 -73.77 -32.67
CA ALA A 451 -71.21 -72.98 -32.85
C ALA A 451 -71.86 -72.40 -31.56
N LYS A 452 -72.78 -71.43 -31.59
CA LYS A 452 -73.13 -70.32 -32.51
C LYS A 452 -74.30 -69.57 -31.84
N SER A 453 -74.48 -68.27 -32.12
CA SER A 453 -75.73 -67.52 -31.84
C SER A 453 -76.05 -67.30 -30.35
N GLU A 454 -76.88 -66.34 -29.93
CA GLU A 454 -77.37 -65.07 -30.50
C GLU A 454 -78.12 -64.32 -29.38
N LYS A 455 -78.31 -62.99 -29.53
CA LYS A 455 -79.50 -62.25 -29.02
C LYS A 455 -79.71 -62.19 -27.48
N ASN A 456 -80.48 -61.26 -26.91
CA ASN A 456 -80.79 -59.84 -27.22
C ASN A 456 -81.56 -59.25 -26.00
N LEU A 457 -81.91 -57.95 -26.09
CA LEU A 457 -83.14 -57.36 -25.54
C LEU A 457 -83.33 -57.07 -24.01
N LEU A 458 -83.30 -55.76 -23.71
CA LEU A 458 -84.45 -54.93 -23.26
C LEU A 458 -84.82 -54.74 -21.74
N THR A 459 -84.52 -53.52 -21.24
CA THR A 459 -85.44 -52.60 -20.49
C THR A 459 -85.91 -52.96 -19.05
N LYS A 460 -86.44 -52.07 -18.17
CA LYS A 460 -87.04 -50.70 -18.30
C LYS A 460 -87.18 -49.95 -16.94
N LEU A 461 -87.62 -48.66 -16.97
CA LEU A 461 -88.26 -47.83 -15.90
C LEU A 461 -87.30 -47.18 -14.85
N THR A 462 -87.46 -45.98 -14.27
CA THR A 462 -88.44 -44.84 -14.35
C THR A 462 -87.76 -43.56 -13.78
N SER A 463 -87.59 -42.41 -14.46
CA SER A 463 -88.48 -41.24 -14.72
C SER A 463 -88.72 -40.19 -13.59
N LYS A 464 -88.10 -38.99 -13.69
CA LYS A 464 -88.80 -37.66 -13.78
C LYS A 464 -87.88 -36.42 -13.95
N GLU A 465 -88.19 -35.62 -14.99
CA GLU A 465 -88.21 -34.13 -15.12
C GLU A 465 -87.14 -33.20 -14.43
N LYS A 466 -86.64 -32.10 -15.03
CA LYS A 466 -87.02 -31.37 -16.27
C LYS A 466 -85.91 -30.39 -16.77
N LYS A 467 -85.68 -30.36 -18.10
CA LYS A 467 -85.18 -29.25 -18.97
C LYS A 467 -83.76 -28.66 -18.67
N THR A 468 -82.92 -28.31 -19.67
CA THR A 468 -83.23 -27.74 -21.00
C THR A 468 -82.24 -28.19 -22.11
N SER A 469 -82.76 -28.32 -23.34
CA SER A 469 -82.05 -28.35 -24.66
C SER A 469 -80.89 -29.34 -24.92
N THR A 470 -81.29 -30.56 -25.30
CA THR A 470 -80.88 -31.31 -26.52
C THR A 470 -79.46 -31.14 -27.11
N PRO A 471 -78.61 -32.20 -27.10
CA PRO A 471 -77.44 -32.30 -27.96
C PRO A 471 -77.79 -32.88 -29.35
N ALA A 472 -77.13 -32.37 -30.39
CA ALA A 472 -77.22 -32.94 -31.74
C ALA A 472 -76.03 -33.86 -32.05
N LYS A 473 -76.35 -34.87 -32.87
CA LYS A 473 -75.58 -35.99 -33.41
C LYS A 473 -74.08 -35.76 -33.69
N ILE A 474 -73.31 -36.85 -33.51
CA ILE A 474 -71.89 -37.01 -33.86
C ILE A 474 -71.66 -36.88 -35.37
N GLU A 475 -70.62 -36.14 -35.75
CA GLU A 475 -69.84 -36.36 -36.99
C GLU A 475 -68.37 -36.59 -36.62
N GLU A 476 -67.71 -37.49 -37.34
CA GLU A 476 -66.25 -37.68 -37.23
C GLU A 476 -65.51 -36.43 -37.72
N LYS A 477 -64.55 -35.93 -36.94
CA LYS A 477 -63.51 -35.02 -37.47
C LYS A 477 -62.11 -35.40 -37.03
N ASN A 478 -61.47 -36.09 -37.98
CA ASN A 478 -60.14 -35.77 -38.52
C ASN A 478 -58.93 -35.90 -37.59
N GLY A 479 -57.99 -36.76 -38.00
CA GLY A 479 -56.62 -36.74 -37.52
C GLY A 479 -55.96 -35.37 -37.70
N PHE A 480 -55.00 -35.07 -36.82
CA PHE A 480 -54.41 -33.75 -36.62
C PHE A 480 -53.78 -33.19 -37.91
N ASN A 481 -54.46 -32.26 -38.57
CA ASN A 481 -54.06 -31.75 -39.88
C ASN A 481 -53.10 -30.55 -39.73
N LEU A 482 -51.80 -30.79 -39.96
CA LEU A 482 -50.74 -29.78 -39.79
C LEU A 482 -50.84 -28.57 -40.74
N LYS A 483 -51.69 -28.59 -41.78
CA LYS A 483 -51.73 -27.51 -42.80
C LYS A 483 -52.42 -26.21 -42.35
N ASN A 484 -53.11 -26.21 -41.20
CA ASN A 484 -53.84 -25.03 -40.70
C ASN A 484 -53.24 -24.40 -39.43
N ILE A 485 -51.99 -24.73 -39.05
CA ILE A 485 -51.33 -24.07 -37.91
C ILE A 485 -50.93 -22.65 -38.33
N LYS A 486 -51.71 -21.65 -37.89
CA LYS A 486 -51.37 -20.25 -38.10
C LYS A 486 -49.97 -19.93 -37.54
N LYS A 487 -49.23 -19.05 -38.22
CA LYS A 487 -47.83 -18.65 -37.89
C LYS A 487 -47.65 -18.20 -36.43
N GLU A 488 -48.70 -17.64 -35.82
CA GLU A 488 -48.77 -17.24 -34.40
C GLU A 488 -48.66 -18.44 -33.42
N HIS A 489 -49.31 -19.58 -33.70
CA HIS A 489 -49.23 -20.76 -32.84
C HIS A 489 -47.86 -21.45 -32.92
N ILE A 490 -47.20 -21.41 -34.08
CA ILE A 490 -45.82 -21.91 -34.23
C ILE A 490 -44.86 -21.08 -33.37
N LYS A 491 -44.97 -19.74 -33.42
CA LYS A 491 -44.18 -18.85 -32.56
C LYS A 491 -44.38 -19.17 -31.07
N PHE A 492 -45.62 -19.32 -30.63
CA PHE A 492 -45.93 -19.65 -29.24
C PHE A 492 -45.36 -21.02 -28.82
N ALA A 493 -45.50 -22.04 -29.66
CA ALA A 493 -44.93 -23.36 -29.42
C ALA A 493 -43.39 -23.32 -29.34
N CYS A 494 -42.72 -22.56 -30.21
CA CYS A 494 -41.27 -22.35 -30.13
C CYS A 494 -40.85 -21.64 -28.83
N VAL A 495 -41.55 -20.56 -28.42
CA VAL A 495 -41.26 -19.86 -27.16
C VAL A 495 -41.41 -20.80 -25.96
N MET A 496 -42.49 -21.59 -25.91
CA MET A 496 -42.69 -22.59 -24.84
C MET A 496 -41.62 -23.69 -24.86
N ALA A 497 -41.18 -24.15 -26.04
CA ALA A 497 -40.08 -25.11 -26.16
C ALA A 497 -38.74 -24.52 -25.68
N THR A 498 -38.46 -23.26 -26.00
CA THR A 498 -37.27 -22.54 -25.51
C THR A 498 -37.30 -22.36 -23.99
N ILE A 499 -38.45 -22.02 -23.40
CA ILE A 499 -38.63 -21.96 -21.94
C ILE A 499 -38.38 -23.35 -21.31
N ILE A 500 -38.98 -24.41 -21.85
CA ILE A 500 -38.76 -25.78 -21.35
C ILE A 500 -37.28 -26.21 -21.47
N TYR A 501 -36.59 -25.81 -22.54
CA TYR A 501 -35.16 -26.06 -22.71
C TYR A 501 -34.32 -25.31 -21.66
N ILE A 502 -34.55 -24.00 -21.50
CA ILE A 502 -33.84 -23.14 -20.55
C ILE A 502 -34.05 -23.62 -19.10
N PHE A 503 -35.31 -23.80 -18.68
CA PHE A 503 -35.65 -24.15 -17.29
C PHE A 503 -35.52 -25.64 -16.95
N GLY A 504 -35.69 -26.54 -17.91
CA GLY A 504 -35.63 -27.99 -17.68
C GLY A 504 -34.26 -28.62 -17.97
N ILE A 505 -33.55 -28.11 -18.99
CA ILE A 505 -32.31 -28.72 -19.49
C ILE A 505 -31.10 -27.87 -19.10
N ALA A 506 -31.07 -26.58 -19.41
CA ALA A 506 -29.89 -25.72 -19.19
C ALA A 506 -29.68 -25.29 -17.74
N MET A 507 -30.74 -25.04 -16.97
CA MET A 507 -30.64 -24.61 -15.56
C MET A 507 -30.96 -25.75 -14.57
N SER A 508 -30.37 -25.67 -13.38
CA SER A 508 -30.76 -26.41 -12.17
C SER A 508 -31.27 -25.42 -11.13
N PHE A 509 -32.33 -25.79 -10.43
CA PHE A 509 -32.81 -25.07 -9.24
C PHE A 509 -32.58 -25.98 -8.03
N SER A 510 -31.88 -25.49 -7.01
CA SER A 510 -31.61 -26.25 -5.79
C SER A 510 -31.78 -25.38 -4.55
N PRO A 511 -32.56 -25.79 -3.54
CA PRO A 511 -32.62 -25.08 -2.28
C PRO A 511 -31.31 -25.23 -1.51
N ILE A 512 -30.85 -24.14 -0.90
CA ILE A 512 -29.68 -24.13 -0.01
C ILE A 512 -30.12 -24.65 1.36
N THR A 513 -29.52 -25.76 1.78
CA THR A 513 -29.92 -26.54 2.97
C THR A 513 -28.90 -26.48 4.11
N SER A 514 -27.84 -25.69 3.98
CA SER A 514 -26.77 -25.54 4.98
C SER A 514 -26.15 -24.15 4.93
N GLY A 515 -25.82 -23.56 6.09
CA GLY A 515 -25.18 -22.25 6.21
C GLY A 515 -23.69 -22.20 5.86
N SER A 516 -23.13 -23.30 5.33
CA SER A 516 -21.69 -23.45 5.05
C SER A 516 -21.15 -22.61 3.87
N MET A 517 -21.98 -21.69 3.35
CA MET A 517 -21.67 -20.69 2.32
C MET A 517 -22.25 -19.31 2.71
N GLU A 518 -22.70 -19.11 3.94
CA GLU A 518 -23.16 -17.81 4.43
C GLU A 518 -21.98 -16.85 4.62
N PRO A 519 -22.14 -15.54 4.37
CA PRO A 519 -23.38 -14.86 3.97
C PRO A 519 -23.71 -14.96 2.47
N THR A 520 -22.82 -15.50 1.63
CA THR A 520 -22.99 -15.53 0.17
C THR A 520 -24.19 -16.34 -0.32
N LEU A 521 -24.47 -17.50 0.28
CA LEU A 521 -25.67 -18.30 0.02
C LEU A 521 -26.39 -18.57 1.35
N MET A 522 -27.50 -17.86 1.59
CA MET A 522 -28.29 -18.03 2.81
C MET A 522 -29.05 -19.35 2.85
N THR A 523 -29.11 -19.99 4.02
CA THR A 523 -29.95 -21.16 4.24
C THR A 523 -31.42 -20.84 3.97
N GLY A 524 -32.08 -21.67 3.14
CA GLY A 524 -33.46 -21.44 2.70
C GLY A 524 -33.61 -20.70 1.36
N ASP A 525 -32.51 -20.24 0.75
CA ASP A 525 -32.55 -19.63 -0.59
C ASP A 525 -32.63 -20.65 -1.73
N LEU A 526 -33.16 -20.22 -2.87
CA LEU A 526 -33.18 -21.01 -4.09
C LEU A 526 -32.04 -20.60 -5.01
N ALA A 527 -31.00 -21.43 -5.06
CA ALA A 527 -29.86 -21.21 -5.96
C ALA A 527 -30.15 -21.72 -7.37
N VAL A 528 -29.84 -20.88 -8.36
CA VAL A 528 -29.99 -21.18 -9.79
C VAL A 528 -28.60 -21.43 -10.39
N TYR A 529 -28.41 -22.60 -10.98
CA TYR A 529 -27.13 -23.02 -11.53
C TYR A 529 -27.22 -23.30 -13.03
N ASN A 530 -26.13 -23.06 -13.74
CA ASN A 530 -25.93 -23.42 -15.16
C ASN A 530 -25.33 -24.84 -15.26
N LYS A 531 -26.08 -25.80 -15.83
CA LYS A 531 -25.61 -27.18 -16.06
C LYS A 531 -24.54 -27.29 -17.14
N PHE A 532 -24.48 -26.31 -18.05
CA PHE A 532 -23.58 -26.32 -19.20
C PHE A 532 -22.37 -25.39 -19.05
N ALA A 533 -22.18 -24.78 -17.86
CA ALA A 533 -21.05 -23.88 -17.59
C ALA A 533 -19.70 -24.52 -17.95
N TYR A 534 -19.52 -25.80 -17.65
CA TYR A 534 -18.28 -26.54 -17.86
C TYR A 534 -18.23 -27.36 -19.16
N VAL A 535 -19.11 -27.06 -20.12
CA VAL A 535 -19.06 -27.62 -21.48
C VAL A 535 -18.29 -26.70 -22.43
N ALA A 536 -18.31 -25.39 -22.18
CA ALA A 536 -17.70 -24.38 -23.05
C ALA A 536 -16.54 -23.59 -22.41
N ARG A 537 -16.27 -23.80 -21.11
CA ARG A 537 -15.10 -23.25 -20.41
C ARG A 537 -14.65 -24.21 -19.30
N ASP A 538 -13.43 -24.03 -18.82
CA ASP A 538 -12.90 -24.77 -17.67
C ASP A 538 -13.42 -24.23 -16.32
N ILE A 539 -13.09 -24.96 -15.25
CA ILE A 539 -13.29 -24.54 -13.86
C ILE A 539 -12.21 -23.52 -13.50
N GLN A 540 -12.63 -22.39 -12.93
CA GLN A 540 -11.77 -21.26 -12.58
C GLN A 540 -11.82 -20.98 -11.07
N ARG A 541 -10.79 -20.35 -10.53
CA ARG A 541 -10.81 -19.84 -9.15
C ARG A 541 -11.94 -18.81 -9.00
N GLY A 542 -12.53 -18.73 -7.81
CA GLY A 542 -13.70 -17.89 -7.50
C GLY A 542 -15.06 -18.51 -7.87
N ASP A 543 -15.12 -19.51 -8.76
CA ASP A 543 -16.37 -20.18 -9.15
C ASP A 543 -17.09 -20.79 -7.93
N ILE A 544 -18.39 -20.52 -7.76
CA ILE A 544 -19.23 -21.31 -6.84
C ILE A 544 -19.80 -22.51 -7.60
N VAL A 545 -19.44 -23.71 -7.16
CA VAL A 545 -19.78 -24.99 -7.81
C VAL A 545 -20.68 -25.86 -6.95
N SER A 546 -21.61 -26.54 -7.61
CA SER A 546 -22.33 -27.68 -7.04
C SER A 546 -21.67 -28.99 -7.48
N PHE A 547 -21.36 -29.89 -6.55
CA PHE A 547 -20.62 -31.13 -6.81
C PHE A 547 -21.06 -32.27 -5.87
N LYS A 548 -20.58 -33.49 -6.14
CA LYS A 548 -20.72 -34.66 -5.26
C LYS A 548 -19.34 -35.16 -4.83
N LEU A 549 -19.26 -35.74 -3.63
CA LEU A 549 -18.09 -36.51 -3.22
C LEU A 549 -18.22 -37.96 -3.73
N ASP A 550 -17.10 -38.60 -4.05
CA ASP A 550 -17.11 -39.99 -4.53
C ASP A 550 -17.71 -40.92 -3.44
N GLY A 551 -18.80 -41.62 -3.78
CA GLY A 551 -19.55 -42.46 -2.86
C GLY A 551 -20.72 -41.78 -2.13
N ASP A 552 -20.82 -40.45 -2.18
CA ASP A 552 -21.93 -39.69 -1.59
C ASP A 552 -23.02 -39.33 -2.61
N ARG A 553 -24.27 -39.23 -2.13
CA ARG A 553 -25.42 -38.73 -2.88
C ARG A 553 -25.69 -37.25 -2.63
N THR A 554 -25.18 -36.70 -1.53
CA THR A 554 -25.30 -35.29 -1.13
C THR A 554 -24.68 -34.37 -2.17
N ILE A 555 -25.37 -33.28 -2.50
CA ILE A 555 -24.83 -32.23 -3.37
C ILE A 555 -24.29 -31.13 -2.46
N TYR A 556 -23.01 -30.83 -2.60
CA TYR A 556 -22.31 -29.77 -1.89
C TYR A 556 -22.22 -28.53 -2.77
N SER A 557 -22.31 -27.34 -2.16
CA SER A 557 -22.02 -26.06 -2.79
C SER A 557 -20.81 -25.44 -2.10
N LYS A 558 -19.75 -25.14 -2.86
CA LYS A 558 -18.51 -24.53 -2.37
C LYS A 558 -17.89 -23.60 -3.40
N ARG A 559 -17.04 -22.67 -2.96
CA ARG A 559 -16.22 -21.82 -3.84
C ARG A 559 -14.92 -22.53 -4.20
N VAL A 560 -14.55 -22.50 -5.47
CA VAL A 560 -13.25 -22.96 -5.98
C VAL A 560 -12.19 -21.96 -5.57
N ILE A 561 -11.21 -22.39 -4.78
CA ILE A 561 -10.10 -21.58 -4.32
C ILE A 561 -8.87 -21.80 -5.19
N ALA A 562 -8.62 -23.05 -5.59
CA ALA A 562 -7.47 -23.43 -6.39
C ALA A 562 -7.82 -24.55 -7.37
N ILE A 563 -7.09 -24.59 -8.49
CA ILE A 563 -7.32 -25.48 -9.63
C ILE A 563 -6.09 -26.38 -9.87
N ALA A 564 -6.21 -27.34 -10.78
CA ALA A 564 -5.15 -28.30 -11.11
C ALA A 564 -3.77 -27.63 -11.31
N GLY A 565 -2.78 -28.06 -10.52
CA GLY A 565 -1.40 -27.54 -10.52
C GLY A 565 -1.10 -26.50 -9.43
N ASP A 566 -2.12 -25.96 -8.77
CA ASP A 566 -1.94 -24.98 -7.70
C ASP A 566 -1.50 -25.64 -6.37
N THR A 567 -0.83 -24.86 -5.52
CA THR A 567 -0.51 -25.20 -4.13
C THR A 567 -1.26 -24.27 -3.19
N VAL A 568 -2.04 -24.81 -2.26
CA VAL A 568 -2.80 -24.05 -1.26
C VAL A 568 -2.13 -24.15 0.10
N GLU A 569 -1.89 -22.99 0.72
CA GLU A 569 -1.32 -22.85 2.06
C GLU A 569 -2.18 -21.94 2.94
N PHE A 570 -1.97 -22.02 4.25
CA PHE A 570 -2.73 -21.26 5.25
C PHE A 570 -1.76 -20.68 6.27
N GLN A 571 -1.74 -19.35 6.41
CA GLN A 571 -0.81 -18.64 7.29
C GLN A 571 -1.53 -17.46 7.96
N ASN A 572 -1.44 -17.35 9.29
CA ASN A 572 -2.02 -16.25 10.08
C ASN A 572 -3.51 -15.97 9.76
N GLY A 573 -4.33 -17.03 9.64
CA GLY A 573 -5.75 -16.92 9.31
C GLY A 573 -6.05 -16.61 7.82
N TYR A 574 -5.05 -16.46 6.95
CA TYR A 574 -5.27 -16.18 5.52
C TYR A 574 -4.91 -17.37 4.62
N VAL A 575 -5.56 -17.42 3.46
CA VAL A 575 -5.29 -18.42 2.41
C VAL A 575 -4.27 -17.87 1.42
N TYR A 576 -3.33 -18.73 1.02
CA TYR A 576 -2.31 -18.45 0.02
C TYR A 576 -2.42 -19.48 -1.09
N VAL A 577 -2.30 -19.04 -2.35
CA VAL A 577 -2.28 -19.92 -3.52
C VAL A 577 -1.02 -19.63 -4.33
N ASN A 578 -0.18 -20.64 -4.54
CA ASN A 578 1.13 -20.55 -5.18
C ASN A 578 2.08 -19.53 -4.49
N GLY A 579 1.97 -19.40 -3.16
CA GLY A 579 2.77 -18.48 -2.35
C GLY A 579 2.21 -17.06 -2.21
N SER A 580 1.24 -16.66 -3.04
CA SER A 580 0.58 -15.35 -2.94
C SER A 580 -0.68 -15.43 -2.06
N LYS A 581 -0.85 -14.50 -1.12
CA LYS A 581 -2.12 -14.32 -0.40
C LYS A 581 -3.22 -14.00 -1.42
N ILE A 582 -4.34 -14.71 -1.36
CA ILE A 582 -5.50 -14.38 -2.21
C ILE A 582 -6.37 -13.31 -1.54
N ASP A 583 -6.92 -12.41 -2.35
CA ASP A 583 -7.96 -11.49 -1.88
C ASP A 583 -9.31 -12.20 -1.82
N GLU A 584 -9.93 -12.13 -0.65
CA GLU A 584 -11.23 -12.73 -0.33
C GLU A 584 -12.20 -11.69 0.25
N THR A 585 -11.81 -10.41 0.32
CA THR A 585 -12.60 -9.31 0.92
C THR A 585 -13.93 -9.06 0.21
N ALA A 586 -14.06 -9.46 -1.06
CA ALA A 586 -15.30 -9.37 -1.82
C ALA A 586 -16.42 -10.32 -1.31
N TYR A 587 -16.12 -11.28 -0.44
CA TYR A 587 -17.11 -12.26 0.06
C TYR A 587 -16.87 -12.77 1.50
N LEU A 588 -15.74 -12.41 2.13
CA LEU A 588 -15.49 -12.61 3.56
C LEU A 588 -15.41 -11.26 4.29
N ASP A 589 -15.88 -11.23 5.53
CA ASP A 589 -15.58 -10.12 6.44
C ASP A 589 -14.10 -10.16 6.87
N ALA A 590 -13.49 -8.99 7.10
CA ALA A 590 -12.08 -8.87 7.46
C ALA A 590 -11.69 -9.56 8.78
N SER A 591 -12.67 -9.89 9.63
CA SER A 591 -12.49 -10.65 10.88
C SER A 591 -12.49 -12.18 10.70
N VAL A 592 -12.80 -12.70 9.51
CA VAL A 592 -12.91 -14.15 9.27
C VAL A 592 -11.55 -14.79 9.06
N GLU A 593 -11.12 -15.64 10.00
CA GLU A 593 -9.91 -16.44 9.86
C GLU A 593 -10.17 -17.80 9.20
N THR A 594 -9.27 -18.19 8.29
CA THR A 594 -9.25 -19.50 7.63
C THR A 594 -8.12 -20.36 8.18
N ASN A 595 -8.36 -20.96 9.35
CA ASN A 595 -7.35 -21.76 10.03
C ASN A 595 -7.24 -23.18 9.44
N CYS A 596 -6.02 -23.55 9.02
CA CYS A 596 -5.60 -24.91 8.68
C CYS A 596 -4.07 -25.01 8.84
N ASN A 597 -3.54 -26.23 8.98
CA ASN A 597 -2.11 -26.51 9.20
C ASN A 597 -1.55 -27.52 8.18
N LYS A 598 -2.17 -27.60 7.01
CA LYS A 598 -1.79 -28.50 5.90
C LYS A 598 -1.61 -27.69 4.62
N THR A 599 -0.60 -28.04 3.85
CA THR A 599 -0.43 -27.61 2.45
C THR A 599 -1.12 -28.62 1.53
N PHE A 600 -1.77 -28.13 0.46
CA PHE A 600 -2.47 -28.97 -0.51
C PHE A 600 -2.03 -28.64 -1.94
N GLU A 601 -1.24 -29.53 -2.55
CA GLU A 601 -0.98 -29.50 -4.00
C GLU A 601 -2.19 -30.08 -4.74
N VAL A 602 -2.79 -29.35 -5.67
CA VAL A 602 -4.05 -29.72 -6.35
C VAL A 602 -3.77 -30.60 -7.57
N PRO A 603 -4.19 -31.89 -7.59
CA PRO A 603 -3.87 -32.79 -8.69
C PRO A 603 -4.52 -32.38 -10.02
N ALA A 604 -3.96 -32.88 -11.12
CA ALA A 604 -4.54 -32.72 -12.45
C ALA A 604 -6.02 -33.17 -12.50
N LYS A 605 -6.87 -32.35 -13.13
CA LYS A 605 -8.33 -32.54 -13.25
C LYS A 605 -9.10 -32.55 -11.92
N CYS A 606 -8.57 -31.88 -10.90
CA CYS A 606 -9.24 -31.61 -9.64
C CYS A 606 -9.16 -30.13 -9.27
N CYS A 607 -10.07 -29.69 -8.38
CA CYS A 607 -10.00 -28.40 -7.71
C CYS A 607 -10.03 -28.58 -6.19
N PHE A 608 -9.55 -27.55 -5.48
CA PHE A 608 -9.68 -27.38 -4.05
C PHE A 608 -10.74 -26.32 -3.77
N VAL A 609 -11.67 -26.63 -2.89
CA VAL A 609 -12.87 -25.81 -2.61
C VAL A 609 -13.02 -25.50 -1.13
N LEU A 610 -13.44 -24.27 -0.80
CA LEU A 610 -13.78 -23.83 0.57
C LEU A 610 -15.24 -23.36 0.64
N GLY A 611 -15.79 -23.35 1.85
CA GLY A 611 -17.01 -22.62 2.13
C GLY A 611 -16.71 -21.16 2.48
N ASP A 612 -17.60 -20.25 2.12
CA ASP A 612 -17.46 -18.83 2.48
C ASP A 612 -17.70 -18.62 3.99
N ASN A 613 -18.55 -19.43 4.61
CA ASN A 613 -18.62 -19.55 6.07
C ASN A 613 -17.44 -20.40 6.58
N ARG A 614 -16.27 -19.78 6.77
CA ARG A 614 -15.00 -20.49 7.01
C ARG A 614 -14.97 -21.33 8.28
N GLU A 615 -15.74 -20.94 9.30
CA GLU A 615 -15.80 -21.61 10.59
C GLU A 615 -16.80 -22.79 10.60
N ASP A 616 -17.95 -22.67 9.93
CA ASP A 616 -19.00 -23.71 9.86
C ASP A 616 -19.04 -24.45 8.50
N SER A 617 -17.88 -24.59 7.85
CA SER A 617 -17.77 -25.26 6.55
C SER A 617 -17.00 -26.57 6.60
N LYS A 618 -17.73 -27.68 6.40
CA LYS A 618 -17.13 -28.94 5.93
C LYS A 618 -16.81 -28.82 4.43
N ASP A 619 -15.53 -28.63 4.14
CA ASP A 619 -14.96 -28.45 2.80
C ASP A 619 -13.64 -29.22 2.63
N SER A 620 -12.82 -28.86 1.64
CA SER A 620 -11.58 -29.58 1.28
C SER A 620 -10.58 -29.72 2.43
N ARG A 621 -10.63 -28.85 3.45
CA ARG A 621 -9.82 -28.99 4.67
C ARG A 621 -10.17 -30.27 5.47
N TYR A 622 -11.39 -30.75 5.33
CA TYR A 622 -12.05 -31.76 6.17
C TYR A 622 -12.64 -32.96 5.40
N PHE A 623 -12.50 -33.00 4.08
CA PHE A 623 -12.90 -34.16 3.26
C PHE A 623 -11.83 -35.26 3.31
N ASP A 624 -12.26 -36.53 3.30
CA ASP A 624 -11.34 -37.69 3.30
C ASP A 624 -10.41 -37.70 2.08
N ASN A 625 -10.94 -37.27 0.93
CA ASN A 625 -10.18 -36.79 -0.21
C ASN A 625 -10.38 -35.27 -0.32
N PRO A 626 -9.35 -34.43 -0.06
CA PRO A 626 -9.45 -32.98 -0.15
C PRO A 626 -9.90 -32.48 -1.53
N TYR A 627 -9.63 -33.23 -2.59
CA TYR A 627 -9.73 -32.71 -3.96
C TYR A 627 -11.03 -33.14 -4.65
N VAL A 628 -11.75 -32.15 -5.18
CA VAL A 628 -12.97 -32.39 -5.97
C VAL A 628 -12.57 -32.62 -7.42
N SER A 629 -12.76 -33.83 -7.93
CA SER A 629 -12.50 -34.11 -9.34
C SER A 629 -13.49 -33.38 -10.25
N TYR A 630 -13.03 -32.82 -11.36
CA TYR A 630 -13.85 -32.08 -12.33
C TYR A 630 -15.04 -32.92 -12.84
N LYS A 631 -14.88 -34.25 -12.92
CA LYS A 631 -15.95 -35.21 -13.29
C LYS A 631 -17.18 -35.17 -12.35
N ASN A 632 -16.98 -34.72 -11.11
CA ASN A 632 -17.97 -34.72 -10.03
C ASN A 632 -18.61 -33.33 -9.84
N VAL A 633 -18.07 -32.30 -10.49
CA VAL A 633 -18.68 -30.97 -10.56
C VAL A 633 -19.86 -31.04 -11.53
N ILE A 634 -21.04 -30.64 -11.04
CA ILE A 634 -22.32 -30.79 -11.74
C ILE A 634 -22.70 -29.48 -12.43
N ASN A 635 -22.70 -28.37 -11.70
CA ASN A 635 -23.16 -27.07 -12.21
C ASN A 635 -22.40 -25.90 -11.56
N ARG A 636 -22.28 -24.76 -12.26
CA ARG A 636 -21.85 -23.47 -11.67
C ARG A 636 -23.05 -22.64 -11.22
N LEU A 637 -22.95 -21.95 -10.09
CA LEU A 637 -23.94 -20.95 -9.70
C LEU A 637 -24.05 -19.84 -10.77
N MET A 638 -25.26 -19.34 -10.97
CA MET A 638 -25.53 -18.11 -11.73
C MET A 638 -25.93 -16.98 -10.79
N PHE A 639 -26.95 -17.22 -9.96
CA PHE A 639 -27.48 -16.29 -8.97
C PHE A 639 -28.33 -17.05 -7.94
N THR A 640 -28.62 -16.42 -6.81
CA THR A 640 -29.60 -16.87 -5.82
C THR A 640 -30.90 -16.08 -5.94
N ILE A 641 -32.00 -16.70 -5.54
CA ILE A 641 -33.28 -16.02 -5.31
C ILE A 641 -33.49 -16.02 -3.79
N PRO A 642 -33.57 -14.84 -3.14
CA PRO A 642 -33.68 -14.73 -1.69
C PRO A 642 -35.08 -15.15 -1.23
N THR A 643 -35.24 -16.43 -0.90
CA THR A 643 -36.50 -17.01 -0.41
C THR A 643 -36.52 -17.15 1.11
N HIS A 644 -35.39 -17.04 1.80
CA HIS A 644 -35.32 -17.09 3.26
C HIS A 644 -36.16 -15.98 3.95
N HIS A 645 -36.27 -14.79 3.35
CA HIS A 645 -37.15 -13.72 3.83
C HIS A 645 -38.65 -13.94 3.55
N ILE A 646 -39.02 -14.88 2.66
CA ILE A 646 -40.40 -15.07 2.19
C ILE A 646 -41.11 -16.18 3.00
N PHE A 647 -40.34 -17.11 3.56
CA PHE A 647 -40.84 -18.26 4.32
C PHE A 647 -40.26 -18.36 5.75
N GLY A 648 -39.74 -17.25 6.28
CA GLY A 648 -39.23 -17.13 7.65
C GLY A 648 -40.32 -17.08 8.72
#